data_AF-A0A2W7IMD9-F1
#
_entry.id   AF-A0A2W7IMD9-F1
#
_cell.length_a   1.000
_cell.length_b   1.000
_cell.length_c   1.000
_cell.angle_alpha   90.00
_cell.angle_beta   90.00
_cell.angle_gamma   90.00
#
_symmetry.space_group_name_H-M   'P 1'
#
loop_
_entity.id
_entity.type
_entity.pdbx_description
1 polymer ?
#
loop_
_entity_poly.entity_id
_entity_poly.type
_entity_poly.pdbx_seq_one_letter_code
_entity_poly.pdbx_strand_id
1 'polypeptide(L)'
;MPASLNLSGVVPLEILENGRPGDWSAVLTLGSMATAVALTGANAARFTAVLGPDGRTLTITPAMVLDREAWAAGTDPVLSFGVQALVGGTWVAASASYAITLRGLDDTPPDNLRFLNGGFVLETDIGGVIGDMRADDPDTAGALSYSVAWPDSVWFGFEGQTLRLNPGVDLLREGGTTRSVLVVVSDGVNSRAFSVAVQVLNVTVEDDLPAPPPVLPPPPVPPPPVPVPPILPPPVSPPPVLPPPVSPPPVSPPPVSPPPVSPPPVSPPPVSPPPVSPPPVSPPPVSPPPVSPPPVSPPPVSPPPVSPPPVSPPPVPPPPVPPTPPPPDPPPPTPPPVPPPPTPPPPAPPPPTPPPPPVHEGETPDPLHPGTQKSGILLTAADHAETQHFLADTESIITGDDGLTRVALTDGTTVWLPAIDTLRFADGVLDFRGEGVAATMIRLYMTLLDRLPDSGGLFYFIDLYEHGHGVAEISDNFLDSPEFTARFGGLTNAALVTALYRVALGREPEAGGAAWHTAQLDAGASRAQTIAVFIDSSEAAHRFEVLYPGGVFIPDPITRRVAMAYDAVFDRAPDAGGLVYWADLLRNGHLDESGMIQSIGGSDEFLGKYAGSSHATFVAAIYAQALEREPDPGGLAYWAHLLEAGAVTRTEVVVLIGMSTEAAEAFDHPPVGAAFDWL
;
A
#
# COMPACT_ATOMS: atom_id res chain seq x y z
N MET A 1 -67.04 7.36 19.41
CA MET A 1 -65.60 7.31 19.16
C MET A 1 -65.17 5.86 19.28
N PRO A 2 -64.56 5.23 18.28
CA PRO A 2 -63.93 3.92 18.51
C PRO A 2 -62.90 4.10 19.64
N ALA A 3 -62.80 3.11 20.53
CA ALA A 3 -61.79 3.12 21.58
C ALA A 3 -60.41 3.18 20.91
N SER A 4 -59.59 4.19 21.25
CA SER A 4 -58.21 4.29 20.78
C SER A 4 -57.28 3.65 21.79
N LEU A 5 -56.30 2.89 21.32
CA LEU A 5 -55.28 2.32 22.19
C LEU A 5 -54.38 3.45 22.72
N ASN A 6 -54.39 3.65 24.04
CA ASN A 6 -53.48 4.61 24.70
C ASN A 6 -52.10 3.97 24.85
N LEU A 7 -51.06 4.67 24.40
CA LEU A 7 -49.66 4.27 24.52
C LEU A 7 -48.90 5.37 25.27
N SER A 8 -47.98 4.97 26.15
CA SER A 8 -47.03 5.88 26.81
C SER A 8 -45.62 5.31 26.74
N GLY A 9 -44.63 6.16 26.53
CA GLY A 9 -43.24 5.74 26.32
C GLY A 9 -42.60 6.61 25.25
N VAL A 10 -41.38 6.28 24.86
CA VAL A 10 -40.62 7.05 23.87
C VAL A 10 -40.17 6.12 22.75
N VAL A 11 -40.49 6.51 21.52
CA VAL A 11 -39.82 5.99 20.32
C VAL A 11 -38.78 7.03 19.92
N PRO A 12 -37.53 6.63 19.62
CA PRO A 12 -36.51 7.56 19.12
C PRO A 12 -37.01 8.33 17.90
N LEU A 13 -36.69 9.62 17.82
CA LEU A 13 -36.99 10.44 16.64
C LEU A 13 -36.01 10.17 15.50
N GLU A 14 -34.80 9.73 15.85
CA GLU A 14 -33.72 9.43 14.93
C GLU A 14 -33.08 8.10 15.36
N ILE A 15 -32.66 7.30 14.39
CA ILE A 15 -31.83 6.12 14.56
C ILE A 15 -30.69 6.23 13.55
N LEU A 16 -29.52 5.72 13.90
CA LEU A 16 -28.42 5.57 12.94
C LEU A 16 -28.65 4.31 12.10
N GLU A 17 -28.13 4.32 10.88
CA GLU A 17 -28.07 3.13 10.05
C GLU A 17 -27.09 2.08 10.57
N ASN A 18 -27.09 0.91 9.92
CA ASN A 18 -26.28 -0.26 10.23
C ASN A 18 -26.39 -0.81 11.67
N GLY A 19 -27.32 -0.25 12.45
CA GLY A 19 -27.72 -0.74 13.76
C GLY A 19 -28.33 -2.15 13.69
N ARG A 20 -27.78 -3.06 14.47
CA ARG A 20 -28.25 -4.43 14.67
C ARG A 20 -29.43 -4.47 15.66
N PRO A 21 -30.23 -5.55 15.66
CA PRO A 21 -31.29 -5.74 16.66
C PRO A 21 -30.73 -5.70 18.09
N GLY A 22 -31.07 -4.64 18.84
CA GLY A 22 -30.58 -4.41 20.20
C GLY A 22 -29.82 -3.09 20.38
N ASP A 23 -29.31 -2.49 19.29
CA ASP A 23 -28.57 -1.22 19.34
C ASP A 23 -29.47 -0.04 19.73
N TRP A 24 -30.75 -0.14 19.41
CA TRP A 24 -31.80 0.63 20.08
C TRP A 24 -33.07 -0.20 20.24
N SER A 25 -33.84 0.14 21.27
CA SER A 25 -35.18 -0.40 21.47
C SER A 25 -36.10 0.69 21.99
N ALA A 26 -37.34 0.71 21.50
CA ALA A 26 -38.39 1.54 22.07
C ALA A 26 -39.25 0.71 23.00
N VAL A 27 -39.39 1.13 24.25
CA VAL A 27 -40.28 0.49 25.22
C VAL A 27 -41.52 1.37 25.41
N LEU A 28 -42.66 0.84 25.01
CA LEU A 28 -43.97 1.47 25.16
C LEU A 28 -44.82 0.70 26.16
N THR A 29 -45.69 1.39 26.88
CA THR A 29 -46.66 0.82 27.79
C THR A 29 -48.06 0.97 27.20
N LEU A 30 -48.78 -0.13 27.07
CA LEU A 30 -50.19 -0.15 26.68
C LEU A 30 -51.08 0.21 27.88
N GLY A 31 -52.01 1.14 27.68
CA GLY A 31 -53.00 1.53 28.70
C GLY A 31 -54.05 0.45 28.99
N SER A 32 -54.06 -0.66 28.25
CA SER A 32 -54.94 -1.81 28.42
C SER A 32 -54.18 -3.11 28.19
N MET A 33 -54.58 -4.19 28.85
CA MET A 33 -53.95 -5.49 28.68
C MET A 33 -54.26 -6.04 27.29
N ALA A 34 -53.23 -6.44 26.56
CA ALA A 34 -53.32 -7.06 25.25
C ALA A 34 -52.86 -8.51 25.28
N THR A 35 -53.34 -9.32 24.33
CA THR A 35 -52.86 -10.70 24.13
C THR A 35 -51.98 -10.84 22.89
N ALA A 36 -51.97 -9.84 22.01
CA ALA A 36 -51.10 -9.75 20.84
C ALA A 36 -50.91 -8.28 20.44
N VAL A 37 -49.85 -8.01 19.69
CA VAL A 37 -49.51 -6.70 19.12
C VAL A 37 -49.11 -6.87 17.66
N ALA A 38 -49.29 -5.83 16.86
CA ALA A 38 -48.81 -5.78 15.49
C ALA A 38 -48.45 -4.34 15.10
N LEU A 39 -47.44 -4.20 14.25
CA LEU A 39 -47.11 -2.94 13.61
C LEU A 39 -47.89 -2.80 12.30
N THR A 40 -48.17 -1.56 11.91
CA THR A 40 -48.99 -1.23 10.73
C THR A 40 -48.36 -0.07 9.96
N GLY A 41 -48.72 0.08 8.69
CA GLY A 41 -48.16 1.11 7.81
C GLY A 41 -47.02 0.63 6.92
N ALA A 42 -46.54 1.52 6.04
CA ALA A 42 -45.64 1.17 4.94
C ALA A 42 -44.29 0.57 5.39
N ASN A 43 -43.78 1.02 6.55
CA ASN A 43 -42.49 0.56 7.07
C ASN A 43 -42.61 -0.46 8.21
N ALA A 44 -43.81 -0.98 8.49
CA ALA A 44 -44.04 -1.90 9.61
C ALA A 44 -43.16 -3.15 9.55
N ALA A 45 -42.93 -3.70 8.34
CA ALA A 45 -42.11 -4.90 8.15
C ALA A 45 -40.62 -4.71 8.47
N ARG A 46 -40.16 -3.46 8.62
CA ARG A 46 -38.78 -3.12 8.99
C ARG A 46 -38.53 -3.20 10.49
N PHE A 47 -39.58 -3.37 11.29
CA PHE A 47 -39.52 -3.41 12.75
C PHE A 47 -40.23 -4.65 13.29
N THR A 48 -39.77 -5.13 14.42
CA THR A 48 -40.42 -6.20 15.19
C THR A 48 -41.01 -5.60 16.46
N ALA A 49 -42.17 -6.10 16.86
CA ALA A 49 -42.84 -5.72 18.10
C ALA A 49 -43.07 -6.95 18.97
N VAL A 50 -42.54 -6.93 20.19
CA VAL A 50 -42.66 -8.02 21.17
C VAL A 50 -43.47 -7.54 22.36
N LEU A 51 -44.54 -8.27 22.68
CA LEU A 51 -45.34 -8.03 23.88
C LEU A 51 -44.74 -8.77 25.07
N GLY A 52 -44.52 -8.05 26.16
CA GLY A 52 -44.05 -8.59 27.42
C GLY A 52 -45.08 -9.50 28.09
N PRO A 53 -44.64 -10.37 29.01
CA PRO A 53 -45.51 -11.31 29.72
C PRO A 53 -46.55 -10.64 30.62
N ASP A 54 -46.38 -9.36 30.94
CA ASP A 54 -47.36 -8.52 31.65
C ASP A 54 -48.56 -8.11 30.78
N GLY A 55 -48.50 -8.40 29.46
CA GLY A 55 -49.50 -8.02 28.48
C GLY A 55 -49.63 -6.50 28.30
N ARG A 56 -48.64 -5.72 28.76
CA ARG A 56 -48.68 -4.25 28.79
C ARG A 56 -47.39 -3.58 28.35
N THR A 57 -46.26 -4.26 28.40
CA THR A 57 -44.99 -3.73 27.92
C THR A 57 -44.78 -4.16 26.48
N LEU A 58 -44.56 -3.21 25.58
CA LEU A 58 -44.27 -3.43 24.16
C LEU A 58 -42.84 -2.99 23.88
N THR A 59 -42.02 -3.91 23.39
CA THR A 59 -40.67 -3.59 22.92
C THR A 59 -40.66 -3.59 21.40
N ILE A 60 -40.15 -2.52 20.80
CA ILE A 60 -39.99 -2.37 19.36
C ILE A 60 -38.50 -2.28 19.03
N THR A 61 -38.05 -3.07 18.08
CA THR A 61 -36.66 -3.09 17.56
C THR A 61 -36.67 -3.17 16.04
N PRO A 62 -35.57 -2.83 15.34
CA PRO A 62 -35.40 -3.19 13.95
C PRO A 62 -35.59 -4.70 13.73
N ALA A 63 -36.23 -5.07 12.62
CA ALA A 63 -36.38 -6.46 12.18
C ALA A 63 -35.23 -6.90 11.25
N MET A 64 -34.46 -5.93 10.76
CA MET A 64 -33.36 -6.08 9.82
C MET A 64 -32.35 -4.97 10.10
N VAL A 65 -31.13 -5.14 9.58
CA VAL A 65 -30.18 -4.02 9.46
C VAL A 65 -30.77 -3.03 8.46
N LEU A 66 -30.80 -1.76 8.83
CA LEU A 66 -31.29 -0.68 7.99
C LEU A 66 -30.07 0.06 7.47
N ASP A 67 -29.96 0.10 6.15
CA ASP A 67 -28.82 0.65 5.40
C ASP A 67 -29.36 1.81 4.55
N ARG A 68 -28.99 3.04 4.88
CA ARG A 68 -29.50 4.30 4.30
C ARG A 68 -29.27 4.30 2.79
N GLU A 69 -28.22 3.67 2.32
CA GLU A 69 -27.77 3.57 0.93
C GLU A 69 -28.77 2.76 0.08
N ALA A 70 -29.60 1.94 0.72
CA ALA A 70 -30.73 1.28 0.07
C ALA A 70 -31.84 2.26 -0.36
N TRP A 71 -31.75 3.54 0.01
CA TRP A 71 -32.63 4.62 -0.42
C TRP A 71 -31.92 5.59 -1.36
N ALA A 72 -32.70 6.31 -2.18
CA ALA A 72 -32.13 7.30 -3.09
C ALA A 72 -31.28 8.35 -2.35
N ALA A 73 -30.16 8.74 -2.96
CA ALA A 73 -29.26 9.77 -2.45
C ALA A 73 -30.03 11.08 -2.14
N GLY A 74 -29.68 11.74 -1.04
CA GLY A 74 -30.35 12.96 -0.56
C GLY A 74 -30.69 12.91 0.93
N THR A 75 -31.82 13.51 1.33
CA THR A 75 -32.22 13.60 2.75
C THR A 75 -32.52 12.22 3.36
N ASP A 76 -32.10 12.04 4.61
CA ASP A 76 -32.38 10.87 5.44
C ASP A 76 -33.84 10.36 5.35
N PRO A 77 -34.07 9.06 5.12
CA PRO A 77 -35.42 8.53 4.99
C PRO A 77 -36.17 8.52 6.34
N VAL A 78 -37.45 8.88 6.30
CA VAL A 78 -38.34 8.86 7.47
C VAL A 78 -39.21 7.59 7.46
N LEU A 79 -38.94 6.69 8.40
CA LEU A 79 -39.61 5.41 8.55
C LEU A 79 -40.83 5.55 9.47
N SER A 80 -42.02 5.58 8.87
CA SER A 80 -43.29 5.69 9.59
C SER A 80 -44.00 4.36 9.83
N PHE A 81 -44.53 4.14 11.04
CA PHE A 81 -45.39 3.01 11.39
C PHE A 81 -46.41 3.36 12.48
N GLY A 82 -47.50 2.59 12.55
CA GLY A 82 -48.50 2.63 13.62
C GLY A 82 -48.51 1.34 14.43
N VAL A 83 -49.19 1.34 15.58
CA VAL A 83 -49.31 0.19 16.48
C VAL A 83 -50.77 -0.19 16.65
N GLN A 84 -51.07 -1.49 16.63
CA GLN A 84 -52.35 -2.04 17.04
C GLN A 84 -52.14 -3.19 18.02
N ALA A 85 -53.12 -3.40 18.90
CA ALA A 85 -53.09 -4.47 19.90
C ALA A 85 -54.43 -5.21 19.98
N LEU A 86 -54.37 -6.50 20.26
CA LEU A 86 -55.53 -7.35 20.45
C LEU A 86 -56.01 -7.23 21.91
N VAL A 87 -57.05 -6.43 22.13
CA VAL A 87 -57.63 -6.15 23.46
C VAL A 87 -59.02 -6.76 23.53
N GLY A 88 -59.25 -7.67 24.49
CA GLY A 88 -60.54 -8.35 24.63
C GLY A 88 -60.98 -9.12 23.36
N GLY A 89 -60.02 -9.63 22.59
CA GLY A 89 -60.28 -10.35 21.34
C GLY A 89 -60.54 -9.47 20.11
N THR A 90 -60.42 -8.15 20.22
CA THR A 90 -60.60 -7.21 19.10
C THR A 90 -59.32 -6.40 18.86
N TRP A 91 -58.92 -6.24 17.60
CA TRP A 91 -57.79 -5.38 17.25
C TRP A 91 -58.17 -3.91 17.43
N VAL A 92 -57.39 -3.20 18.23
CA VAL A 92 -57.56 -1.78 18.52
C VAL A 92 -56.30 -1.03 18.11
N ALA A 93 -56.43 -0.07 17.20
CA ALA A 93 -55.33 0.76 16.74
C ALA A 93 -55.05 1.90 17.74
N ALA A 94 -53.77 2.26 17.87
CA ALA A 94 -53.37 3.49 18.51
C ALA A 94 -53.68 4.69 17.62
N SER A 95 -54.00 5.84 18.23
CA SER A 95 -54.16 7.10 17.51
C SER A 95 -52.83 7.73 17.11
N ALA A 96 -51.74 7.38 17.79
CA ALA A 96 -50.40 7.83 17.49
C ALA A 96 -49.80 7.04 16.32
N SER A 97 -49.15 7.75 15.40
CA SER A 97 -48.19 7.18 14.45
C SER A 97 -46.80 7.65 14.81
N TYR A 98 -45.83 6.77 14.63
CA TYR A 98 -44.42 7.05 14.92
C TYR A 98 -43.68 7.24 13.61
N ALA A 99 -42.70 8.14 13.63
CA ALA A 99 -41.82 8.42 12.52
C ALA A 99 -40.40 8.49 13.08
N ILE A 100 -39.51 7.70 12.48
CA ILE A 100 -38.10 7.64 12.86
C ILE A 100 -37.27 8.03 11.64
N THR A 101 -36.41 9.02 11.77
CA THR A 101 -35.43 9.37 10.73
C THR A 101 -34.26 8.40 10.80
N LEU A 102 -33.96 7.71 9.70
CA LEU A 102 -32.76 6.88 9.57
C LEU A 102 -31.61 7.78 9.11
N ARG A 103 -30.70 8.10 10.02
CA ARG A 103 -29.54 8.95 9.77
C ARG A 103 -28.46 8.17 9.04
N GLY A 104 -28.00 8.75 7.94
CA GLY A 104 -26.81 8.27 7.25
C GLY A 104 -25.55 8.33 8.11
N LEU A 105 -24.68 7.35 7.95
CA LEU A 105 -23.33 7.28 8.47
C LEU A 105 -22.38 7.12 7.29
N ASP A 106 -21.25 7.81 7.36
CA ASP A 106 -20.17 7.60 6.42
C ASP A 106 -19.48 6.27 6.72
N ASP A 107 -20.07 5.18 6.23
CA ASP A 107 -19.59 3.81 6.39
C ASP A 107 -19.55 3.01 5.09
N THR A 108 -20.10 3.57 4.00
CA THR A 108 -19.92 3.04 2.66
C THR A 108 -18.71 3.69 2.01
N PRO A 109 -17.69 2.90 1.61
CA PRO A 109 -16.53 3.47 0.94
C PRO A 109 -16.88 3.96 -0.47
N PRO A 110 -16.02 4.79 -1.09
CA PRO A 110 -16.17 5.19 -2.48
C PRO A 110 -16.35 4.01 -3.42
N ASP A 111 -17.12 4.19 -4.49
CA ASP A 111 -17.39 3.18 -5.53
C ASP A 111 -17.39 3.78 -6.95
N ASN A 112 -17.59 2.93 -7.96
CA ASN A 112 -17.80 3.29 -9.35
C ASN A 112 -16.66 4.15 -9.94
N LEU A 113 -15.41 3.84 -9.57
CA LEU A 113 -14.24 4.50 -10.13
C LEU A 113 -14.17 4.27 -11.66
N ARG A 114 -14.05 5.36 -12.42
CA ARG A 114 -14.00 5.32 -13.89
C ARG A 114 -13.26 6.51 -14.47
N PHE A 115 -12.71 6.34 -15.67
CA PHE A 115 -12.23 7.45 -16.48
C PHE A 115 -13.41 8.27 -17.03
N LEU A 116 -13.34 9.59 -16.88
CA LEU A 116 -14.22 10.53 -17.59
C LEU A 116 -13.69 10.83 -18.99
N ASN A 117 -12.37 10.76 -19.14
CA ASN A 117 -11.64 10.91 -20.39
C ASN A 117 -10.31 10.14 -20.29
N GLY A 118 -9.68 9.86 -21.43
CA GLY A 118 -8.38 9.20 -21.47
C GLY A 118 -8.45 7.69 -21.19
N GLY A 119 -7.55 7.21 -20.33
CA GLY A 119 -7.32 5.78 -20.05
C GLY A 119 -6.17 5.18 -20.88
N PHE A 120 -5.37 6.02 -21.52
CA PHE A 120 -4.22 5.60 -22.31
C PHE A 120 -3.09 6.63 -22.25
N VAL A 121 -1.86 6.20 -22.50
CA VAL A 121 -0.67 7.06 -22.61
C VAL A 121 0.24 6.52 -23.73
N LEU A 122 1.02 7.38 -24.40
CA LEU A 122 2.04 6.90 -25.32
C LEU A 122 3.24 6.40 -24.52
N GLU A 123 3.89 5.32 -24.98
CA GLU A 123 5.10 4.81 -24.33
C GLU A 123 6.23 5.84 -24.21
N THR A 124 6.28 6.84 -25.10
CA THR A 124 7.28 7.91 -25.10
C THR A 124 6.89 9.14 -24.28
N ASP A 125 5.67 9.20 -23.74
CA ASP A 125 5.15 10.40 -23.09
C ASP A 125 5.65 10.49 -21.64
N ILE A 126 6.83 11.06 -21.47
CA ILE A 126 7.44 11.32 -20.15
C ILE A 126 6.50 12.17 -19.27
N GLY A 127 6.07 11.63 -18.13
CA GLY A 127 5.11 12.26 -17.21
C GLY A 127 3.72 12.48 -17.83
N GLY A 128 3.37 11.69 -18.85
CA GLY A 128 2.17 11.82 -19.65
C GLY A 128 0.88 11.76 -18.82
N VAL A 129 -0.10 12.56 -19.22
CA VAL A 129 -1.45 12.53 -18.61
C VAL A 129 -2.22 11.35 -19.18
N ILE A 130 -2.76 10.50 -18.30
CA ILE A 130 -3.53 9.31 -18.68
C ILE A 130 -5.00 9.65 -18.79
N GLY A 131 -5.54 10.41 -17.83
CA GLY A 131 -6.93 10.87 -17.88
C GLY A 131 -7.51 11.30 -16.54
N ASP A 132 -8.63 12.02 -16.61
CA ASP A 132 -9.39 12.41 -15.41
C ASP A 132 -10.27 11.26 -14.93
N MET A 133 -10.23 11.00 -13.63
CA MET A 133 -11.00 9.96 -12.98
C MET A 133 -12.12 10.52 -12.12
N ARG A 134 -13.14 9.70 -11.91
CA ARG A 134 -14.23 9.99 -10.98
C ARG A 134 -14.66 8.72 -10.29
N ALA A 135 -14.84 8.82 -8.99
CA ALA A 135 -15.58 7.86 -8.18
C ALA A 135 -16.86 8.54 -7.71
N ASP A 136 -17.85 7.75 -7.32
CA ASP A 136 -19.05 8.22 -6.65
C ASP A 136 -19.04 7.67 -5.22
N ASP A 137 -19.56 8.47 -4.30
CA ASP A 137 -19.69 8.09 -2.91
C ASP A 137 -21.12 8.43 -2.44
N PRO A 138 -21.85 7.50 -1.81
CA PRO A 138 -23.22 7.76 -1.40
C PRO A 138 -23.33 8.67 -0.17
N ASP A 139 -22.32 8.67 0.69
CA ASP A 139 -22.28 9.37 1.98
C ASP A 139 -21.64 10.76 1.86
N THR A 140 -20.61 10.84 1.03
CA THR A 140 -19.75 12.01 0.88
C THR A 140 -20.01 12.74 -0.43
N ALA A 141 -20.72 13.88 -0.33
CA ALA A 141 -20.86 14.83 -1.44
C ALA A 141 -19.61 15.72 -1.65
N GLY A 142 -18.56 15.52 -0.83
CA GLY A 142 -17.32 16.29 -0.80
C GLY A 142 -16.30 15.88 -1.87
N ALA A 143 -15.09 16.43 -1.75
CA ALA A 143 -13.99 16.06 -2.63
C ALA A 143 -13.35 14.76 -2.15
N LEU A 144 -13.30 13.76 -3.04
CA LEU A 144 -12.57 12.52 -2.81
C LEU A 144 -11.08 12.72 -3.08
N SER A 145 -10.25 11.95 -2.39
CA SER A 145 -8.81 11.85 -2.61
C SER A 145 -8.48 10.57 -3.36
N TYR A 146 -7.47 10.64 -4.21
CA TYR A 146 -7.04 9.55 -5.09
C TYR A 146 -5.56 9.29 -4.87
N SER A 147 -5.20 8.02 -4.81
CA SER A 147 -3.82 7.57 -4.68
C SER A 147 -3.63 6.29 -5.47
N VAL A 148 -2.38 5.99 -5.81
CA VAL A 148 -2.02 4.73 -6.43
C VAL A 148 -1.36 3.88 -5.35
N ALA A 149 -1.75 2.62 -5.24
CA ALA A 149 -1.14 1.69 -4.32
C ALA A 149 0.23 1.25 -4.84
N TRP A 150 1.12 0.92 -3.91
CA TRP A 150 2.36 0.23 -4.24
C TRP A 150 2.04 -1.19 -4.81
N PRO A 151 2.77 -1.69 -5.83
CA PRO A 151 3.96 -1.11 -6.46
C PRO A 151 3.69 0.00 -7.47
N ASP A 152 2.48 0.07 -8.05
CA ASP A 152 2.16 0.96 -9.17
C ASP A 152 2.42 2.45 -8.91
N SER A 153 2.42 2.86 -7.64
CA SER A 153 2.72 4.24 -7.19
C SER A 153 4.07 4.79 -7.65
N VAL A 154 4.98 3.91 -8.07
CA VAL A 154 6.27 4.22 -8.68
C VAL A 154 6.08 4.92 -10.03
N TRP A 155 5.26 4.37 -10.92
CA TRP A 155 5.03 4.94 -12.26
C TRP A 155 3.88 5.93 -12.29
N PHE A 156 2.84 5.68 -11.49
CA PHE A 156 1.58 6.38 -11.59
C PHE A 156 1.31 7.23 -10.36
N GLY A 157 0.73 8.40 -10.59
CA GLY A 157 0.33 9.31 -9.52
C GLY A 157 -0.88 10.14 -9.90
N PHE A 158 -1.45 10.81 -8.91
CA PHE A 158 -2.57 11.72 -9.09
C PHE A 158 -2.15 13.18 -8.90
N GLU A 159 -2.60 14.02 -9.82
CA GLU A 159 -2.68 15.47 -9.61
C GLU A 159 -4.17 15.85 -9.48
N GLY A 160 -4.66 15.90 -8.24
CA GLY A 160 -6.09 16.03 -7.98
C GLY A 160 -6.84 14.75 -8.37
N GLN A 161 -7.65 14.83 -9.43
CA GLN A 161 -8.42 13.69 -9.97
C GLN A 161 -7.81 13.13 -11.27
N THR A 162 -6.72 13.73 -11.75
CA THR A 162 -6.07 13.35 -12.99
C THR A 162 -5.01 12.29 -12.71
N LEU A 163 -5.21 11.08 -13.23
CA LEU A 163 -4.20 10.03 -13.25
C LEU A 163 -3.17 10.38 -14.33
N ARG A 164 -1.90 10.24 -13.99
CA ARG A 164 -0.78 10.51 -14.89
C ARG A 164 0.42 9.65 -14.54
N LEU A 165 1.34 9.52 -15.49
CA LEU A 165 2.69 9.09 -15.15
C LEU A 165 3.32 10.14 -14.24
N ASN A 166 4.02 9.68 -13.21
CA ASN A 166 4.84 10.52 -12.37
C ASN A 166 5.80 11.30 -13.28
N PRO A 167 6.03 12.61 -13.02
CA PRO A 167 6.80 13.40 -13.98
C PRO A 167 8.17 12.74 -14.22
N GLY A 168 8.68 12.77 -15.44
CA GLY A 168 9.95 12.11 -15.76
C GLY A 168 9.89 10.59 -15.99
N VAL A 169 8.82 9.90 -15.62
CA VAL A 169 8.58 8.49 -15.99
C VAL A 169 8.04 8.40 -17.42
N ASP A 170 8.63 7.55 -18.26
CA ASP A 170 8.00 7.04 -19.49
C ASP A 170 7.80 5.52 -19.41
N LEU A 171 7.12 4.95 -20.40
CA LEU A 171 6.86 3.52 -20.50
C LEU A 171 7.49 2.95 -21.78
N LEU A 172 8.68 3.46 -22.15
CA LEU A 172 9.37 3.01 -23.36
C LEU A 172 9.57 1.49 -23.33
N ARG A 173 9.22 0.82 -24.44
CA ARG A 173 9.26 -0.64 -24.63
C ARG A 173 8.10 -1.42 -24.03
N GLU A 174 7.10 -0.73 -23.50
CA GLU A 174 5.84 -1.33 -23.08
C GLU A 174 4.72 -1.00 -24.08
N GLY A 175 5.06 -0.51 -25.27
CA GLY A 175 4.11 -0.14 -26.30
C GLY A 175 3.21 -1.30 -26.73
N GLY A 176 1.90 -1.09 -26.68
CA GLY A 176 0.88 -2.07 -27.09
C GLY A 176 0.38 -2.97 -25.96
N THR A 177 0.83 -2.71 -24.72
CA THR A 177 0.40 -3.42 -23.53
C THR A 177 -0.77 -2.72 -22.83
N THR A 178 -1.38 -3.40 -21.85
CA THR A 178 -2.32 -2.82 -20.90
C THR A 178 -1.79 -3.10 -19.51
N ARG A 179 -1.59 -2.06 -18.70
CA ARG A 179 -1.21 -2.18 -17.28
C ARG A 179 -2.45 -2.08 -16.40
N SER A 180 -2.53 -2.94 -15.40
CA SER A 180 -3.58 -2.86 -14.38
C SER A 180 -3.07 -2.10 -13.17
N VAL A 181 -3.52 -0.86 -12.99
CA VAL A 181 -3.10 0.05 -11.92
C VAL A 181 -4.06 -0.05 -10.73
N LEU A 182 -3.55 -0.34 -9.54
CA LEU A 182 -4.35 -0.37 -8.32
C LEU A 182 -4.54 1.04 -7.74
N VAL A 183 -5.72 1.63 -7.94
CA VAL A 183 -6.08 2.97 -7.45
C VAL A 183 -6.86 2.86 -6.15
N VAL A 184 -6.45 3.59 -5.11
CA VAL A 184 -7.21 3.75 -3.86
C VAL A 184 -7.87 5.12 -3.82
N VAL A 185 -9.18 5.11 -3.57
CA VAL A 185 -9.99 6.31 -3.38
C VAL A 185 -10.42 6.41 -1.92
N SER A 186 -10.25 7.59 -1.32
CA SER A 186 -10.68 7.87 0.06
C SER A 186 -11.55 9.13 0.12
N ASP A 187 -12.60 9.08 0.94
CA ASP A 187 -13.46 10.22 1.30
C ASP A 187 -12.98 10.99 2.55
N GLY A 188 -11.92 10.50 3.21
CA GLY A 188 -11.43 11.01 4.49
C GLY A 188 -11.82 10.15 5.71
N VAL A 189 -12.67 9.14 5.53
CA VAL A 189 -13.21 8.25 6.56
C VAL A 189 -13.03 6.79 6.14
N ASN A 190 -13.48 6.46 4.93
CA ASN A 190 -13.43 5.15 4.31
C ASN A 190 -12.59 5.20 3.03
N SER A 191 -12.12 4.02 2.60
CA SER A 191 -11.33 3.90 1.39
C SER A 191 -11.57 2.57 0.71
N ARG A 192 -11.42 2.55 -0.63
CA ARG A 192 -11.53 1.33 -1.43
C ARG A 192 -10.51 1.32 -2.56
N ALA A 193 -10.00 0.13 -2.86
CA ALA A 193 -9.10 -0.10 -3.98
C ALA A 193 -9.85 -0.59 -5.24
N PHE A 194 -9.37 -0.16 -6.40
CA PHE A 194 -9.90 -0.50 -7.71
C PHE A 194 -8.77 -0.85 -8.66
N SER A 195 -8.92 -1.93 -9.42
CA SER A 195 -8.03 -2.25 -10.55
C SER A 195 -8.47 -1.45 -11.78
N VAL A 196 -7.57 -0.62 -12.32
CA VAL A 196 -7.86 0.26 -13.45
C VAL A 196 -6.93 -0.08 -14.61
N ALA A 197 -7.50 -0.45 -15.76
CA ALA A 197 -6.71 -0.72 -16.95
C ALA A 197 -6.22 0.58 -17.62
N VAL A 198 -4.92 0.71 -17.82
CA VAL A 198 -4.24 1.79 -18.55
C VAL A 198 -3.61 1.22 -19.81
N GLN A 199 -4.01 1.72 -20.97
CA GLN A 199 -3.44 1.27 -22.25
C GLN A 199 -2.16 2.04 -22.57
N VAL A 200 -1.08 1.31 -22.86
CA VAL A 200 0.18 1.90 -23.32
C VAL A 200 0.21 1.79 -24.83
N LEU A 201 0.20 2.93 -25.53
CA LEU A 201 0.16 2.95 -26.98
C LEU A 201 1.59 2.92 -27.55
N ASN A 202 1.85 1.92 -28.40
CA ASN A 202 3.11 1.80 -29.11
C ASN A 202 3.25 2.89 -30.19
N VAL A 203 4.37 3.61 -30.18
CA VAL A 203 4.71 4.63 -31.19
C VAL A 203 6.13 4.49 -31.74
N THR A 204 6.91 3.54 -31.23
CA THR A 204 8.28 3.26 -31.66
C THR A 204 8.37 1.95 -32.44
N VAL A 205 9.41 1.80 -33.26
CA VAL A 205 9.67 0.57 -34.05
C VAL A 205 10.66 -0.38 -33.35
N GLU A 206 11.11 -0.02 -32.14
CA GLU A 206 12.18 -0.73 -31.43
C GLU A 206 11.68 -2.03 -30.79
N ASP A 207 10.38 -2.14 -30.51
CA ASP A 207 9.73 -3.33 -29.92
C ASP A 207 9.53 -4.50 -30.90
N ASP A 208 9.73 -4.29 -32.21
CA ASP A 208 9.71 -5.36 -33.21
C ASP A 208 11.03 -6.18 -33.22
N LEU A 209 11.99 -5.86 -32.34
CA LEU A 209 13.23 -6.61 -32.21
C LEU A 209 13.09 -7.73 -31.15
N PRO A 210 13.44 -8.98 -31.48
CA PRO A 210 13.31 -10.09 -30.54
C PRO A 210 14.17 -9.85 -29.30
N ALA A 211 13.63 -10.20 -28.12
CA ALA A 211 14.32 -10.12 -26.84
C ALA A 211 15.75 -10.71 -26.94
N PRO A 212 16.75 -10.07 -26.31
CA PRO A 212 18.10 -10.60 -26.29
C PRO A 212 18.10 -12.01 -25.66
N PRO A 213 18.93 -12.94 -26.17
CA PRO A 213 18.92 -14.31 -25.69
C PRO A 213 19.28 -14.37 -24.19
N PRO A 214 18.71 -15.31 -23.43
CA PRO A 214 18.98 -15.47 -22.00
C PRO A 214 20.47 -15.62 -21.77
N VAL A 215 21.05 -14.74 -20.96
CA VAL A 215 22.46 -14.75 -20.61
C VAL A 215 22.62 -15.65 -19.39
N LEU A 216 23.00 -16.91 -19.62
CA LEU A 216 23.41 -17.79 -18.53
C LEU A 216 24.61 -17.18 -17.80
N PRO A 217 24.64 -17.16 -16.46
CA PRO A 217 25.82 -16.74 -15.73
C PRO A 217 27.02 -17.62 -16.12
N PRO A 218 28.25 -17.07 -16.14
CA PRO A 218 29.44 -17.83 -16.47
C PRO A 218 29.59 -19.01 -15.47
N PRO A 219 30.15 -20.15 -15.91
CA PRO A 219 30.33 -21.31 -15.04
C PRO A 219 31.17 -20.93 -13.80
N PRO A 220 30.92 -21.55 -12.64
CA PRO A 220 31.63 -21.23 -11.41
C PRO A 220 33.14 -21.36 -11.63
N VAL A 221 33.87 -20.26 -11.43
CA VAL A 221 35.33 -20.30 -11.37
C VAL A 221 35.69 -20.98 -10.05
N PRO A 222 36.26 -22.20 -10.06
CA PRO A 222 36.73 -22.80 -8.81
C PRO A 222 37.83 -21.90 -8.22
N PRO A 223 37.83 -21.66 -6.90
CA PRO A 223 38.89 -20.88 -6.28
C PRO A 223 40.26 -21.52 -6.60
N PRO A 224 41.29 -20.73 -6.92
CA PRO A 224 42.62 -21.28 -7.18
C PRO A 224 43.08 -22.05 -5.94
N PRO A 225 43.67 -23.26 -6.10
CA PRO A 225 44.19 -24.01 -4.95
C PRO A 225 45.26 -23.17 -4.27
N VAL A 226 44.99 -22.74 -3.05
CA VAL A 226 45.95 -22.01 -2.22
C VAL A 226 47.03 -23.02 -1.82
N PRO A 227 48.29 -22.90 -2.25
CA PRO A 227 49.35 -23.71 -1.69
C PRO A 227 49.58 -23.21 -0.27
N VAL A 228 49.21 -24.04 0.72
CA VAL A 228 49.51 -23.80 2.13
C VAL A 228 51.04 -23.76 2.28
N PRO A 229 51.66 -22.60 2.60
CA PRO A 229 53.09 -22.58 2.88
C PRO A 229 53.33 -23.24 4.25
N PRO A 230 54.44 -23.99 4.43
CA PRO A 230 54.78 -24.54 5.72
C PRO A 230 55.01 -23.40 6.72
N ILE A 231 54.22 -23.39 7.79
CA ILE A 231 54.35 -22.45 8.91
C ILE A 231 55.66 -22.76 9.64
N LEU A 232 56.68 -21.94 9.42
CA LEU A 232 57.82 -21.81 10.32
C LEU A 232 57.52 -20.67 11.30
N PRO A 233 57.65 -20.87 12.62
CA PRO A 233 57.46 -19.80 13.59
C PRO A 233 58.53 -18.71 13.40
N PRO A 234 58.17 -17.42 13.43
CA PRO A 234 59.13 -16.32 13.27
C PRO A 234 60.02 -16.18 14.52
N PRO A 235 61.29 -15.75 14.36
CA PRO A 235 62.14 -15.41 15.49
C PRO A 235 61.65 -14.11 16.16
N VAL A 236 61.36 -14.19 17.46
CA VAL A 236 60.98 -13.05 18.29
C VAL A 236 62.22 -12.22 18.62
N SER A 237 62.26 -10.96 18.19
CA SER A 237 63.22 -9.95 18.67
C SER A 237 62.44 -8.79 19.31
N PRO A 238 62.81 -8.31 20.51
CA PRO A 238 62.09 -7.23 21.18
C PRO A 238 62.35 -5.87 20.51
N PRO A 239 61.38 -4.96 20.47
CA PRO A 239 61.54 -3.63 19.87
C PRO A 239 62.36 -2.68 20.77
N PRO A 240 63.10 -1.71 20.20
CA PRO A 240 63.77 -0.66 20.96
C PRO A 240 62.79 0.42 21.44
N VAL A 241 62.86 0.77 22.72
CA VAL A 241 62.10 1.86 23.35
C VAL A 241 62.84 3.18 23.18
N LEU A 242 62.23 4.17 22.51
CA LEU A 242 62.70 5.55 22.50
C LEU A 242 61.83 6.40 23.44
N PRO A 243 62.42 7.26 24.29
CA PRO A 243 61.66 8.13 25.20
C PRO A 243 61.05 9.33 24.46
N PRO A 244 59.87 9.83 24.89
CA PRO A 244 59.21 10.97 24.28
C PRO A 244 59.92 12.31 24.59
N PRO A 245 59.82 13.32 23.70
CA PRO A 245 60.37 14.65 23.96
C PRO A 245 59.56 15.41 25.02
N VAL A 246 60.27 15.99 26.00
CA VAL A 246 59.73 16.78 27.10
C VAL A 246 59.86 18.26 26.75
N SER A 247 58.75 19.01 26.75
CA SER A 247 58.76 20.48 26.72
C SER A 247 58.20 21.01 28.04
N PRO A 248 58.91 21.92 28.76
CA PRO A 248 58.44 22.43 30.05
C PRO A 248 57.39 23.54 29.87
N PRO A 249 56.32 23.58 30.69
CA PRO A 249 55.36 24.68 30.71
C PRO A 249 55.91 25.89 31.50
N PRO A 250 55.46 27.13 31.19
CA PRO A 250 55.85 28.32 31.93
C PRO A 250 55.20 28.36 33.33
N VAL A 251 55.99 28.80 34.31
CA VAL A 251 55.66 28.91 35.73
C VAL A 251 55.08 30.30 36.03
N SER A 252 54.04 30.36 36.87
CA SER A 252 53.69 31.57 37.65
C SER A 252 53.19 31.14 39.03
N PRO A 253 53.65 31.76 40.15
CA PRO A 253 53.40 31.27 41.52
C PRO A 253 52.25 32.08 42.20
N PRO A 254 51.92 31.87 43.49
CA PRO A 254 50.73 31.19 44.00
C PRO A 254 49.79 32.16 44.79
N PRO A 255 48.70 31.70 45.45
CA PRO A 255 48.86 31.48 46.90
C PRO A 255 48.05 30.30 47.49
N VAL A 256 48.82 29.44 48.17
CA VAL A 256 48.63 28.71 49.45
C VAL A 256 47.39 29.00 50.31
N SER A 257 46.75 27.94 50.84
CA SER A 257 46.79 27.56 52.28
C SER A 257 45.89 26.35 52.64
N PRO A 258 46.17 25.60 53.73
CA PRO A 258 46.13 24.13 53.73
C PRO A 258 45.19 23.54 54.85
N PRO A 259 45.34 22.28 55.33
CA PRO A 259 44.37 21.16 55.31
C PRO A 259 43.81 20.84 56.73
N PRO A 260 42.97 19.79 56.95
CA PRO A 260 43.52 18.53 57.52
C PRO A 260 42.77 17.21 57.12
N VAL A 261 43.43 16.08 56.79
CA VAL A 261 43.93 14.93 57.61
C VAL A 261 42.95 14.38 58.69
N SER A 262 42.77 13.08 59.01
CA SER A 262 43.12 11.73 58.50
C SER A 262 42.32 10.67 59.34
N PRO A 263 42.74 9.40 59.62
CA PRO A 263 41.98 8.13 59.41
C PRO A 263 41.79 7.35 60.75
N PRO A 264 41.96 6.01 60.91
CA PRO A 264 41.44 4.75 60.31
C PRO A 264 40.65 3.93 61.40
N PRO A 265 40.88 2.61 61.67
CA PRO A 265 40.60 1.34 60.97
C PRO A 265 39.66 0.39 61.78
N VAL A 266 39.13 -0.70 61.18
CA VAL A 266 39.29 -2.09 61.71
C VAL A 266 38.75 -3.15 60.73
N SER A 267 39.65 -4.05 60.32
CA SER A 267 39.41 -5.33 59.61
C SER A 267 39.29 -6.49 60.65
N PRO A 268 39.27 -7.79 60.29
CA PRO A 268 38.52 -8.64 59.32
C PRO A 268 37.87 -9.84 60.12
N PRO A 269 37.65 -11.11 59.65
CA PRO A 269 37.46 -11.80 58.35
C PRO A 269 36.11 -12.62 58.37
N PRO A 270 35.82 -13.76 57.65
CA PRO A 270 36.46 -14.45 56.51
C PRO A 270 35.52 -14.94 55.34
N VAL A 271 36.12 -15.14 54.14
CA VAL A 271 35.87 -16.07 52.98
C VAL A 271 34.45 -16.53 52.57
N SER A 272 34.00 -16.51 51.30
CA SER A 272 34.58 -17.08 50.04
C SER A 272 33.92 -16.45 48.79
N PRO A 273 34.51 -16.53 47.57
CA PRO A 273 34.07 -15.75 46.41
C PRO A 273 32.98 -16.44 45.55
N PRO A 274 31.87 -15.75 45.23
CA PRO A 274 30.95 -16.08 44.14
C PRO A 274 31.24 -15.20 42.88
N PRO A 275 30.62 -15.49 41.73
CA PRO A 275 31.18 -15.27 40.38
C PRO A 275 31.23 -13.79 39.94
N VAL A 276 32.21 -13.50 39.06
CA VAL A 276 32.51 -12.18 38.52
C VAL A 276 31.72 -11.96 37.22
N SER A 277 30.79 -11.01 37.23
CA SER A 277 30.20 -10.42 36.03
C SER A 277 30.82 -9.03 35.81
N PRO A 278 31.27 -8.69 34.59
CA PRO A 278 31.78 -7.35 34.31
C PRO A 278 30.65 -6.31 34.42
N PRO A 279 30.89 -5.15 35.06
CA PRO A 279 29.91 -4.06 35.11
C PRO A 279 29.78 -3.36 33.75
N PRO A 280 28.62 -2.76 33.45
CA PRO A 280 28.38 -2.03 32.21
C PRO A 280 29.30 -0.80 32.12
N VAL A 281 29.95 -0.63 30.97
CA VAL A 281 30.74 0.56 30.63
C VAL A 281 29.82 1.51 29.86
N SER A 282 29.26 2.51 30.53
CA SER A 282 28.58 3.62 29.85
C SER A 282 29.64 4.65 29.42
N PRO A 283 29.73 5.03 28.13
CA PRO A 283 30.57 6.15 27.73
C PRO A 283 30.04 7.46 28.33
N PRO A 284 30.92 8.40 28.74
CA PRO A 284 30.49 9.71 29.23
C PRO A 284 29.81 10.53 28.13
N PRO A 285 28.81 11.38 28.44
CA PRO A 285 28.21 12.27 27.46
C PRO A 285 29.25 13.30 27.02
N VAL A 286 29.52 13.35 25.71
CA VAL A 286 30.32 14.40 25.09
C VAL A 286 29.34 15.45 24.55
N SER A 287 29.11 16.51 25.31
CA SER A 287 28.41 17.69 24.78
C SER A 287 29.39 18.54 23.99
N PRO A 288 29.15 18.84 22.71
CA PRO A 288 29.96 19.82 21.98
C PRO A 288 29.79 21.21 22.61
N PRO A 289 30.82 22.08 22.62
CA PRO A 289 30.69 23.43 23.13
C PRO A 289 29.69 24.24 22.27
N PRO A 290 28.92 25.17 22.85
CA PRO A 290 28.01 26.01 22.09
C PRO A 290 28.83 26.97 21.21
N VAL A 291 28.76 26.77 19.90
CA VAL A 291 29.27 27.73 18.91
C VAL A 291 28.15 28.70 18.61
N SER A 292 28.17 29.89 19.23
CA SER A 292 27.29 30.98 18.83
C SER A 292 27.92 31.69 17.62
N PRO A 293 27.28 31.71 16.44
CA PRO A 293 27.75 32.57 15.34
C PRO A 293 27.62 34.05 15.76
N PRO A 294 28.54 34.93 15.33
CA PRO A 294 28.41 36.36 15.59
C PRO A 294 27.12 36.90 14.93
N PRO A 295 26.44 37.89 15.53
CA PRO A 295 25.25 38.47 14.93
C PRO A 295 25.64 39.22 13.67
N VAL A 296 25.24 38.69 12.51
CA VAL A 296 25.31 39.40 11.24
C VAL A 296 23.95 40.05 11.03
N SER A 297 23.85 41.34 11.35
CA SER A 297 22.67 42.13 10.97
C SER A 297 22.76 42.41 9.46
N PRO A 298 21.79 41.98 8.63
CA PRO A 298 21.73 42.46 7.26
C PRO A 298 21.48 43.98 7.25
N PRO A 299 22.11 44.75 6.34
CA PRO A 299 21.78 46.16 6.19
C PRO A 299 20.30 46.31 5.79
N PRO A 300 19.60 47.36 6.25
CA PRO A 300 18.21 47.58 5.86
C PRO A 300 18.14 47.87 4.36
N VAL A 301 17.64 46.92 3.58
CA VAL A 301 17.29 47.13 2.18
C VAL A 301 15.84 47.59 2.14
N SER A 302 15.64 48.91 2.11
CA SER A 302 14.33 49.46 1.75
C SER A 302 14.10 49.23 0.25
N PRO A 303 13.03 48.54 -0.18
CA PRO A 303 12.71 48.47 -1.59
C PRO A 303 12.38 49.88 -2.10
N PRO A 304 12.87 50.29 -3.29
CA PRO A 304 12.47 51.55 -3.89
C PRO A 304 10.95 51.54 -4.17
N PRO A 305 10.25 52.68 -4.06
CA PRO A 305 8.83 52.74 -4.38
C PRO A 305 8.64 52.53 -5.88
N VAL A 306 8.19 51.32 -6.26
CA VAL A 306 7.80 51.03 -7.63
C VAL A 306 6.35 51.45 -7.80
N SER A 307 6.14 52.65 -8.35
CA SER A 307 4.83 53.04 -8.85
C SER A 307 4.59 52.31 -10.18
N PRO A 308 3.50 51.52 -10.34
CA PRO A 308 3.21 50.89 -11.61
C PRO A 308 2.93 51.97 -12.67
N PRO A 309 3.50 51.86 -13.89
CA PRO A 309 3.13 52.75 -14.98
C PRO A 309 1.66 52.54 -15.35
N PRO A 310 0.93 53.59 -15.81
CA PRO A 310 -0.43 53.43 -16.27
C PRO A 310 -0.41 52.61 -17.57
N VAL A 311 -0.89 51.36 -17.50
CA VAL A 311 -1.01 50.49 -18.67
C VAL A 311 -2.40 50.69 -19.27
N SER A 312 -2.49 51.52 -20.29
CA SER A 312 -3.63 51.51 -21.21
C SER A 312 -3.54 50.24 -22.08
N PRO A 313 -4.60 49.42 -22.16
CA PRO A 313 -4.58 48.26 -23.03
C PRO A 313 -4.49 48.70 -24.50
N PRO A 314 -3.63 48.08 -25.32
CA PRO A 314 -3.65 48.32 -26.77
C PRO A 314 -4.95 47.76 -27.37
N PRO A 315 -5.47 48.35 -28.47
CA PRO A 315 -6.64 47.80 -29.15
C PRO A 315 -6.33 46.40 -29.67
N VAL A 316 -7.13 45.42 -29.25
CA VAL A 316 -7.07 44.04 -29.75
C VAL A 316 -7.67 44.01 -31.17
N PRO A 317 -6.91 43.63 -32.21
CA PRO A 317 -7.50 43.36 -33.52
C PRO A 317 -8.35 42.08 -33.45
N PRO A 318 -9.48 42.00 -34.18
CA PRO A 318 -10.28 40.78 -34.22
C PRO A 318 -9.46 39.61 -34.77
N PRO A 319 -9.75 38.37 -34.34
CA PRO A 319 -9.01 37.19 -34.75
C PRO A 319 -9.11 36.97 -36.27
N PRO A 320 -8.08 36.38 -36.91
CA PRO A 320 -8.15 36.01 -38.32
C PRO A 320 -9.26 34.98 -38.54
N VAL A 321 -10.11 35.24 -39.54
CA VAL A 321 -11.07 34.25 -40.03
C VAL A 321 -10.28 33.08 -40.64
N PRO A 322 -10.54 31.81 -40.25
CA PRO A 322 -9.90 30.67 -40.88
C PRO A 322 -10.23 30.64 -42.38
N PRO A 323 -9.28 30.31 -43.28
CA PRO A 323 -9.64 30.06 -44.66
C PRO A 323 -10.61 28.88 -44.73
N THR A 324 -11.72 29.09 -45.42
CA THR A 324 -12.66 28.01 -45.79
C THR A 324 -11.91 26.86 -46.47
N PRO A 325 -12.13 25.60 -46.06
CA PRO A 325 -11.56 24.45 -46.76
C PRO A 325 -12.05 24.43 -48.21
N PRO A 326 -11.21 24.03 -49.19
CA PRO A 326 -11.70 23.75 -50.53
C PRO A 326 -12.72 22.60 -50.48
N PRO A 327 -13.72 22.59 -51.39
CA PRO A 327 -14.68 21.50 -51.46
C PRO A 327 -13.97 20.17 -51.75
N PRO A 328 -14.44 19.05 -51.19
CA PRO A 328 -13.86 17.73 -51.45
C PRO A 328 -14.01 17.37 -52.93
N ASP A 329 -12.97 16.77 -53.51
CA ASP A 329 -13.00 16.22 -54.86
C ASP A 329 -14.12 15.15 -54.98
N PRO A 330 -14.82 15.09 -56.12
CA PRO A 330 -15.80 14.03 -56.36
C PRO A 330 -15.10 12.67 -56.43
N PRO A 331 -15.70 11.59 -55.89
CA PRO A 331 -15.12 10.26 -55.95
C PRO A 331 -15.02 9.77 -57.40
N PRO A 332 -14.01 8.94 -57.74
CA PRO A 332 -13.88 8.35 -59.06
C PRO A 332 -15.07 7.43 -59.38
N PRO A 333 -15.50 7.31 -60.65
CA PRO A 333 -16.61 6.46 -61.03
C PRO A 333 -16.28 4.98 -60.77
N THR A 334 -17.21 4.30 -60.10
CA THR A 334 -17.20 2.84 -59.89
C THR A 334 -17.20 2.09 -61.24
N PRO A 335 -16.33 1.09 -61.46
CA PRO A 335 -16.42 0.22 -62.62
C PRO A 335 -17.68 -0.67 -62.57
N PRO A 336 -18.24 -1.09 -63.72
CA PRO A 336 -19.44 -1.91 -63.76
C PRO A 336 -19.23 -3.32 -63.18
N PRO A 337 -20.29 -4.01 -62.71
CA PRO A 337 -20.19 -5.32 -62.09
C PRO A 337 -19.84 -6.40 -63.13
N VAL A 338 -18.92 -7.29 -62.77
CA VAL A 338 -18.66 -8.54 -63.51
C VAL A 338 -19.73 -9.58 -63.13
N PRO A 339 -20.37 -10.31 -64.07
CA PRO A 339 -21.32 -11.37 -63.74
C PRO A 339 -20.62 -12.60 -63.14
N PRO A 340 -21.26 -13.31 -62.18
CA PRO A 340 -20.70 -14.52 -61.58
C PRO A 340 -20.75 -15.72 -62.55
N PRO A 341 -19.82 -16.68 -62.44
CA PRO A 341 -19.86 -17.92 -63.21
C PRO A 341 -20.99 -18.87 -62.75
N PRO A 342 -21.48 -19.78 -63.61
CA PRO A 342 -22.56 -20.71 -63.28
C PRO A 342 -22.14 -21.79 -62.28
N THR A 343 -22.98 -22.03 -61.28
CA THR A 343 -22.83 -23.07 -60.23
C THR A 343 -23.21 -24.47 -60.75
N PRO A 344 -22.47 -25.53 -60.39
CA PRO A 344 -22.84 -26.94 -60.64
C PRO A 344 -23.97 -27.43 -59.71
N PRO A 345 -24.69 -28.52 -60.06
CA PRO A 345 -25.85 -28.99 -59.30
C PRO A 345 -25.47 -29.59 -57.93
N PRO A 346 -26.39 -29.54 -56.94
CA PRO A 346 -26.13 -29.97 -55.58
C PRO A 346 -26.05 -31.50 -55.42
N PRO A 347 -25.17 -32.04 -54.54
CA PRO A 347 -25.18 -33.44 -54.13
C PRO A 347 -26.39 -33.78 -53.25
N ALA A 348 -26.78 -35.06 -53.24
CA ALA A 348 -27.88 -35.61 -52.44
C ALA A 348 -27.67 -35.42 -50.92
N PRO A 349 -28.75 -35.30 -50.12
CA PRO A 349 -28.66 -35.05 -48.69
C PRO A 349 -28.06 -36.26 -47.93
N PRO A 350 -27.11 -36.04 -47.00
CA PRO A 350 -26.63 -37.07 -46.10
C PRO A 350 -27.71 -37.45 -45.06
N PRO A 351 -27.63 -38.67 -44.46
CA PRO A 351 -28.57 -39.10 -43.43
C PRO A 351 -28.52 -38.18 -42.20
N PRO A 352 -29.61 -38.08 -41.41
CA PRO A 352 -29.67 -37.16 -40.28
C PRO A 352 -28.60 -37.50 -39.25
N THR A 353 -27.75 -36.51 -38.97
CA THR A 353 -26.83 -36.48 -37.83
C THR A 353 -27.63 -36.50 -36.51
N PRO A 354 -27.16 -37.19 -35.47
CA PRO A 354 -27.76 -37.10 -34.14
C PRO A 354 -27.75 -35.63 -33.67
N PRO A 355 -28.73 -35.21 -32.85
CA PRO A 355 -28.82 -33.82 -32.41
C PRO A 355 -27.52 -33.41 -31.70
N PRO A 356 -27.04 -32.17 -31.92
CA PRO A 356 -25.93 -31.64 -31.13
C PRO A 356 -26.30 -31.70 -29.64
N PRO A 357 -25.33 -31.92 -28.73
CA PRO A 357 -25.59 -31.76 -27.31
C PRO A 357 -26.12 -30.35 -27.05
N PRO A 358 -26.98 -30.16 -26.04
CA PRO A 358 -27.54 -28.85 -25.73
C PRO A 358 -26.42 -27.84 -25.52
N VAL A 359 -26.60 -26.64 -26.09
CA VAL A 359 -25.75 -25.50 -25.81
C VAL A 359 -25.87 -25.23 -24.31
N HIS A 360 -24.80 -25.48 -23.57
CA HIS A 360 -24.71 -25.06 -22.18
C HIS A 360 -24.51 -23.54 -22.17
N GLU A 361 -25.46 -22.82 -21.57
CA GLU A 361 -25.20 -21.52 -20.97
C GLU A 361 -24.06 -21.70 -19.95
N GLY A 362 -22.99 -20.90 -20.06
CA GLY A 362 -21.88 -20.85 -19.11
C GLY A 362 -21.07 -22.14 -18.96
N GLU A 363 -20.01 -22.31 -19.75
CA GLU A 363 -18.88 -23.10 -19.26
C GLU A 363 -18.30 -22.31 -18.07
N THR A 364 -18.58 -22.77 -16.86
CA THR A 364 -17.73 -22.46 -15.70
C THR A 364 -16.31 -22.82 -16.13
N PRO A 365 -15.35 -21.88 -16.12
CA PRO A 365 -13.96 -22.19 -16.43
C PRO A 365 -13.50 -23.35 -15.55
N ASP A 366 -12.81 -24.35 -16.12
CA ASP A 366 -12.26 -25.45 -15.34
C ASP A 366 -11.01 -24.95 -14.59
N PRO A 367 -11.07 -24.73 -13.26
CA PRO A 367 -9.93 -24.22 -12.52
C PRO A 367 -8.88 -25.32 -12.34
N LEU A 368 -7.62 -24.92 -12.11
CA LEU A 368 -6.59 -25.89 -11.74
C LEU A 368 -7.00 -26.68 -10.48
N HIS A 369 -6.55 -27.93 -10.44
CA HIS A 369 -6.67 -28.80 -9.28
C HIS A 369 -5.31 -28.92 -8.56
N PRO A 370 -5.29 -29.17 -7.24
CA PRO A 370 -4.03 -29.28 -6.50
C PRO A 370 -3.08 -30.31 -7.13
N GLY A 371 -1.82 -29.91 -7.30
CA GLY A 371 -0.77 -30.66 -7.98
C GLY A 371 -0.76 -30.54 -9.51
N THR A 372 -1.60 -29.70 -10.11
CA THR A 372 -1.64 -29.47 -11.56
C THR A 372 -1.04 -28.11 -11.94
N GLN A 373 -0.40 -28.05 -13.12
CA GLN A 373 0.25 -26.86 -13.64
C GLN A 373 -0.31 -26.50 -15.02
N LYS A 374 -0.49 -25.20 -15.28
CA LYS A 374 -0.78 -24.66 -16.60
C LYS A 374 -0.02 -23.36 -16.81
N SER A 375 0.66 -23.24 -17.95
CA SER A 375 1.41 -22.03 -18.34
C SER A 375 2.34 -21.51 -17.25
N GLY A 376 3.09 -22.41 -16.60
CA GLY A 376 4.04 -22.05 -15.55
C GLY A 376 3.41 -21.83 -14.16
N ILE A 377 2.09 -21.74 -14.04
CA ILE A 377 1.38 -21.60 -12.76
C ILE A 377 1.00 -22.98 -12.24
N LEU A 378 1.52 -23.34 -11.07
CA LEU A 378 1.29 -24.59 -10.36
C LEU A 378 0.38 -24.33 -9.16
N LEU A 379 -0.76 -25.00 -9.09
CA LEU A 379 -1.57 -25.01 -7.88
C LEU A 379 -0.97 -26.05 -6.92
N THR A 380 -0.24 -25.62 -5.89
CA THR A 380 0.50 -26.51 -4.99
C THR A 380 -0.41 -27.12 -3.91
N ALA A 381 -1.41 -26.36 -3.47
CA ALA A 381 -2.46 -26.79 -2.54
C ALA A 381 -3.82 -26.22 -2.98
N ALA A 382 -4.91 -26.51 -2.27
CA ALA A 382 -6.23 -25.98 -2.64
C ALA A 382 -6.31 -24.44 -2.61
N ASP A 383 -5.44 -23.83 -1.81
CA ASP A 383 -5.38 -22.44 -1.39
C ASP A 383 -4.01 -21.78 -1.70
N HIS A 384 -3.05 -22.51 -2.27
CA HIS A 384 -1.71 -21.98 -2.57
C HIS A 384 -1.32 -22.30 -4.01
N ALA A 385 -0.86 -21.28 -4.73
CA ALA A 385 -0.29 -21.41 -6.07
C ALA A 385 1.12 -20.80 -6.13
N GLU A 386 1.93 -21.30 -7.05
CA GLU A 386 3.30 -20.84 -7.28
C GLU A 386 3.57 -20.73 -8.77
N THR A 387 4.41 -19.77 -9.16
CA THR A 387 4.83 -19.56 -10.54
C THR A 387 6.25 -19.04 -10.63
N GLN A 388 6.88 -19.28 -11.78
CA GLN A 388 8.18 -18.71 -12.15
C GLN A 388 8.04 -17.37 -12.87
N HIS A 389 6.80 -16.97 -13.18
CA HIS A 389 6.50 -15.63 -13.67
C HIS A 389 6.82 -14.58 -12.60
N PHE A 390 7.08 -13.38 -13.07
CA PHE A 390 7.11 -12.15 -12.30
C PHE A 390 5.70 -11.61 -12.15
N LEU A 391 5.49 -10.69 -11.21
CA LEU A 391 4.22 -9.97 -11.14
C LEU A 391 3.98 -9.18 -12.44
N ALA A 392 5.02 -8.54 -12.99
CA ALA A 392 4.98 -7.80 -14.26
C ALA A 392 4.58 -8.66 -15.47
N ASP A 393 4.71 -9.99 -15.41
CA ASP A 393 4.24 -10.89 -16.46
C ASP A 393 2.70 -11.05 -16.45
N THR A 394 2.00 -10.41 -15.51
CA THR A 394 0.54 -10.47 -15.35
C THR A 394 -0.15 -9.19 -15.83
N GLU A 395 -1.20 -9.35 -16.65
CA GLU A 395 -2.08 -8.25 -17.05
C GLU A 395 -3.09 -7.93 -15.94
N SER A 396 -3.66 -8.98 -15.32
CA SER A 396 -4.59 -8.82 -14.20
C SER A 396 -4.70 -10.08 -13.38
N ILE A 397 -4.91 -9.90 -12.07
CA ILE A 397 -5.23 -10.97 -11.13
C ILE A 397 -6.48 -10.54 -10.39
N ILE A 398 -7.58 -11.23 -10.64
CA ILE A 398 -8.90 -10.84 -10.12
C ILE A 398 -9.59 -12.08 -9.58
N THR A 399 -10.00 -12.04 -8.32
CA THR A 399 -10.94 -13.01 -7.75
C THR A 399 -12.36 -12.53 -8.03
N GLY A 400 -13.10 -13.29 -8.82
CA GLY A 400 -14.48 -12.98 -9.18
C GLY A 400 -15.48 -13.40 -8.11
N ASP A 401 -16.72 -12.90 -8.22
CA ASP A 401 -17.85 -13.32 -7.37
C ASP A 401 -18.20 -14.81 -7.53
N ASP A 402 -17.69 -15.45 -8.58
CA ASP A 402 -17.78 -16.89 -8.82
C ASP A 402 -16.82 -17.72 -7.92
N GLY A 403 -16.01 -17.06 -7.11
CA GLY A 403 -15.04 -17.70 -6.21
C GLY A 403 -13.83 -18.27 -6.94
N LEU A 404 -13.58 -17.86 -8.18
CA LEU A 404 -12.41 -18.22 -8.96
C LEU A 404 -11.44 -17.05 -9.04
N THR A 405 -10.14 -17.36 -8.95
CA THR A 405 -9.07 -16.39 -9.19
C THR A 405 -8.61 -16.51 -10.62
N ARG A 406 -8.81 -15.44 -11.40
CA ARG A 406 -8.37 -15.33 -12.79
C ARG A 406 -7.00 -14.68 -12.82
N VAL A 407 -6.00 -15.41 -13.31
CA VAL A 407 -4.66 -14.89 -13.61
C VAL A 407 -4.55 -14.73 -15.12
N ALA A 408 -4.59 -13.48 -15.60
CA ALA A 408 -4.33 -13.15 -16.99
C ALA A 408 -2.87 -12.73 -17.14
N LEU A 409 -2.13 -13.40 -18.02
CA LEU A 409 -0.75 -13.10 -18.36
C LEU A 409 -0.70 -12.10 -19.52
N THR A 410 0.39 -11.34 -19.60
CA THR A 410 0.62 -10.34 -20.67
C THR A 410 0.69 -10.97 -22.07
N ASP A 411 0.97 -12.28 -22.16
CA ASP A 411 0.94 -13.04 -23.42
C ASP A 411 -0.48 -13.38 -23.91
N GLY A 412 -1.51 -12.91 -23.20
CA GLY A 412 -2.93 -13.16 -23.48
C GLY A 412 -3.46 -14.48 -22.93
N THR A 413 -2.63 -15.29 -22.27
CA THR A 413 -3.05 -16.52 -21.61
C THR A 413 -3.84 -16.20 -20.35
N THR A 414 -4.92 -16.96 -20.11
CA THR A 414 -5.63 -16.92 -18.82
C THR A 414 -5.61 -18.29 -18.15
N VAL A 415 -5.23 -18.29 -16.87
CA VAL A 415 -5.29 -19.44 -15.96
C VAL A 415 -6.34 -19.16 -14.89
N TRP A 416 -7.21 -20.13 -14.67
CA TRP A 416 -8.25 -20.08 -13.64
C TRP A 416 -7.81 -20.95 -12.47
N LEU A 417 -7.84 -20.37 -11.28
CA LEU A 417 -7.54 -21.03 -10.02
C LEU A 417 -8.82 -21.02 -9.16
N PRO A 418 -8.96 -21.93 -8.19
CA PRO A 418 -9.92 -21.72 -7.11
C PRO A 418 -9.60 -20.41 -6.36
N ALA A 419 -10.46 -20.01 -5.42
CA ALA A 419 -10.07 -19.04 -4.40
C ALA A 419 -8.82 -19.54 -3.69
N ILE A 420 -7.74 -18.77 -3.78
CA ILE A 420 -6.44 -19.07 -3.18
C ILE A 420 -6.12 -18.00 -2.16
N ASP A 421 -5.40 -18.40 -1.12
CA ASP A 421 -4.86 -17.51 -0.10
C ASP A 421 -3.63 -16.78 -0.62
N THR A 422 -2.77 -17.49 -1.37
CA THR A 422 -1.51 -16.91 -1.88
C THR A 422 -1.16 -17.38 -3.29
N LEU A 423 -0.58 -16.47 -4.07
CA LEU A 423 0.11 -16.75 -5.32
C LEU A 423 1.57 -16.28 -5.20
N ARG A 424 2.50 -17.23 -5.13
CA ARG A 424 3.94 -16.95 -5.08
C ARG A 424 4.49 -16.77 -6.49
N PHE A 425 5.11 -15.63 -6.74
CA PHE A 425 5.86 -15.32 -7.95
C PHE A 425 7.36 -15.54 -7.73
N ALA A 426 8.15 -15.39 -8.81
CA ALA A 426 9.60 -15.41 -8.71
C ALA A 426 10.18 -14.23 -7.91
N ASP A 427 9.45 -13.11 -7.86
CA ASP A 427 9.85 -11.82 -7.29
C ASP A 427 9.11 -11.45 -6.00
N GLY A 428 8.09 -12.22 -5.58
CA GLY A 428 7.35 -11.95 -4.36
C GLY A 428 6.15 -12.87 -4.14
N VAL A 429 5.26 -12.46 -3.24
CA VAL A 429 4.03 -13.20 -2.91
C VAL A 429 2.86 -12.23 -2.97
N LEU A 430 1.85 -12.58 -3.75
CA LEU A 430 0.53 -11.96 -3.67
C LEU A 430 -0.29 -12.70 -2.60
N ASP A 431 -0.62 -12.01 -1.51
CA ASP A 431 -1.42 -12.53 -0.39
C ASP A 431 -2.83 -11.94 -0.44
N PHE A 432 -3.84 -12.80 -0.59
CA PHE A 432 -5.24 -12.41 -0.67
C PHE A 432 -5.92 -12.37 0.70
N ARG A 433 -5.27 -12.86 1.76
CA ARG A 433 -5.89 -12.99 3.07
C ARG A 433 -5.97 -11.66 3.81
N GLY A 434 -7.12 -11.41 4.41
CA GLY A 434 -7.31 -10.30 5.34
C GLY A 434 -6.41 -10.45 6.57
N GLU A 435 -6.28 -11.64 7.14
CA GLU A 435 -5.40 -11.87 8.30
C GLU A 435 -3.89 -11.91 7.97
N GLY A 436 -3.50 -11.72 6.70
CA GLY A 436 -2.09 -11.62 6.32
C GLY A 436 -1.36 -10.50 7.07
N VAL A 437 -0.05 -10.65 7.28
CA VAL A 437 0.76 -9.67 8.04
C VAL A 437 0.73 -8.30 7.34
N ALA A 438 0.95 -8.29 6.02
CA ALA A 438 0.93 -7.05 5.23
C ALA A 438 -0.47 -6.41 5.24
N ALA A 439 -1.54 -7.20 5.08
CA ALA A 439 -2.92 -6.73 5.17
C ALA A 439 -3.22 -6.12 6.56
N THR A 440 -2.70 -6.71 7.63
CA THR A 440 -2.82 -6.19 9.00
C THR A 440 -2.12 -4.84 9.16
N MET A 441 -0.89 -4.70 8.62
CA MET A 441 -0.17 -3.43 8.65
C MET A 441 -0.87 -2.36 7.81
N ILE A 442 -1.36 -2.70 6.61
CA ILE A 442 -2.12 -1.77 5.77
C ILE A 442 -3.41 -1.33 6.48
N ARG A 443 -4.16 -2.26 7.10
CA ARG A 443 -5.33 -1.90 7.93
C ARG A 443 -4.97 -0.93 9.03
N LEU A 444 -3.83 -1.10 9.70
CA LEU A 444 -3.38 -0.19 10.74
C LEU A 444 -3.18 1.23 10.19
N TYR A 445 -2.46 1.37 9.07
CA TYR A 445 -2.27 2.65 8.40
C TYR A 445 -3.59 3.29 7.96
N MET A 446 -4.46 2.54 7.31
CA MET A 446 -5.73 3.07 6.81
C MET A 446 -6.67 3.48 7.95
N THR A 447 -6.76 2.64 9.00
CA THR A 447 -7.64 2.91 10.15
C THR A 447 -7.16 4.13 10.93
N LEU A 448 -5.84 4.24 11.16
CA LEU A 448 -5.29 5.25 12.06
C LEU A 448 -4.89 6.55 11.35
N LEU A 449 -4.46 6.46 10.09
CA LEU A 449 -3.86 7.57 9.34
C LEU A 449 -4.59 7.89 8.04
N ASP A 450 -5.54 7.05 7.60
CA ASP A 450 -6.33 7.25 6.38
C ASP A 450 -5.45 7.42 5.12
N ARG A 451 -4.44 6.56 5.01
CA ARG A 451 -3.57 6.43 3.85
C ARG A 451 -2.98 5.03 3.79
N LEU A 452 -2.45 4.66 2.63
CA LEU A 452 -1.59 3.49 2.51
C LEU A 452 -0.20 3.74 3.13
N PRO A 453 0.49 2.68 3.59
CA PRO A 453 1.90 2.77 3.91
C PRO A 453 2.74 2.97 2.65
N ASP A 454 3.85 3.69 2.78
CA ASP A 454 4.98 3.58 1.85
C ASP A 454 5.67 2.20 2.01
N SER A 455 6.48 1.79 1.03
CA SER A 455 7.11 0.46 1.04
C SER A 455 8.00 0.27 2.26
N GLY A 456 8.86 1.25 2.57
CA GLY A 456 9.78 1.23 3.69
C GLY A 456 9.05 1.09 5.02
N GLY A 457 7.99 1.87 5.23
CA GLY A 457 7.12 1.80 6.39
C GLY A 457 6.39 0.46 6.49
N LEU A 458 5.87 -0.07 5.39
CA LEU A 458 5.21 -1.38 5.37
C LEU A 458 6.19 -2.49 5.77
N PHE A 459 7.35 -2.57 5.11
CA PHE A 459 8.36 -3.59 5.40
C PHE A 459 8.94 -3.47 6.80
N TYR A 460 9.16 -2.25 7.31
CA TYR A 460 9.61 -2.04 8.67
C TYR A 460 8.65 -2.67 9.70
N PHE A 461 7.34 -2.46 9.53
CA PHE A 461 6.36 -3.01 10.46
C PHE A 461 6.10 -4.51 10.25
N ILE A 462 6.21 -5.01 9.01
CA ILE A 462 6.23 -6.47 8.74
C ILE A 462 7.42 -7.11 9.47
N ASP A 463 8.62 -6.55 9.36
CA ASP A 463 9.83 -7.04 10.03
C ASP A 463 9.68 -7.07 11.55
N LEU A 464 9.15 -6.01 12.15
CA LEU A 464 8.84 -5.99 13.59
C LEU A 464 7.86 -7.11 13.97
N TYR A 465 6.80 -7.30 13.20
CA TYR A 465 5.81 -8.34 13.46
C TYR A 465 6.43 -9.75 13.37
N GLU A 466 7.24 -10.00 12.34
CA GLU A 466 7.95 -11.26 12.15
C GLU A 466 8.99 -11.54 13.24
N HIS A 467 9.59 -10.49 13.82
CA HIS A 467 10.46 -10.57 14.98
C HIS A 467 9.72 -10.71 16.33
N GLY A 468 8.39 -10.87 16.30
CA GLY A 468 7.56 -11.20 17.46
C GLY A 468 6.98 -10.00 18.19
N HIS A 469 7.09 -8.78 17.63
CA HIS A 469 6.37 -7.63 18.15
C HIS A 469 4.88 -7.76 17.79
N GLY A 470 4.00 -7.65 18.80
CA GLY A 470 2.56 -7.73 18.57
C GLY A 470 1.98 -6.45 17.98
N VAL A 471 0.80 -6.53 17.37
CA VAL A 471 0.11 -5.36 16.77
C VAL A 471 -0.12 -4.23 17.76
N ALA A 472 -0.31 -4.54 19.05
CA ALA A 472 -0.42 -3.50 20.09
C ALA A 472 0.89 -2.71 20.27
N GLU A 473 2.05 -3.37 20.26
CA GLU A 473 3.35 -2.69 20.38
C GLU A 473 3.68 -1.90 19.11
N ILE A 474 3.34 -2.45 17.94
CA ILE A 474 3.46 -1.74 16.68
C ILE A 474 2.56 -0.50 16.68
N SER A 475 1.31 -0.63 17.13
CA SER A 475 0.33 0.45 17.20
C SER A 475 0.84 1.63 18.03
N ASP A 476 1.58 1.40 19.12
CA ASP A 476 2.16 2.49 19.93
C ASP A 476 2.99 3.48 19.10
N ASN A 477 3.65 3.03 18.02
CA ASN A 477 4.40 3.92 17.10
C ASN A 477 3.50 4.90 16.35
N PHE A 478 2.24 4.55 16.11
CA PHE A 478 1.28 5.38 15.39
C PHE A 478 0.62 6.40 16.32
N LEU A 479 0.46 6.08 17.60
CA LEU A 479 -0.27 6.91 18.57
C LEU A 479 0.41 8.26 18.81
N ASP A 480 1.73 8.32 18.70
CA ASP A 480 2.52 9.54 18.86
C ASP A 480 2.67 10.35 17.57
N SER A 481 2.13 9.85 16.45
CA SER A 481 2.20 10.56 15.17
C SER A 481 1.35 11.83 15.15
N PRO A 482 1.81 12.91 14.51
CA PRO A 482 0.99 14.10 14.24
C PRO A 482 -0.33 13.77 13.54
N GLU A 483 -0.32 12.80 12.63
CA GLU A 483 -1.46 12.34 11.84
C GLU A 483 -2.52 11.68 12.72
N PHE A 484 -2.14 10.72 13.56
CA PHE A 484 -3.06 10.13 14.53
C PHE A 484 -3.60 11.19 15.49
N THR A 485 -2.74 12.08 15.97
CA THR A 485 -3.15 13.16 16.88
C THR A 485 -4.17 14.10 16.23
N ALA A 486 -4.00 14.42 14.95
CA ALA A 486 -4.95 15.24 14.19
C ALA A 486 -6.32 14.57 14.05
N ARG A 487 -6.35 13.25 13.85
CA ARG A 487 -7.60 12.49 13.60
C ARG A 487 -8.30 12.08 14.90
N PHE A 488 -7.55 11.62 15.90
CA PHE A 488 -8.08 10.97 17.10
C PHE A 488 -7.66 11.63 18.42
N GLY A 489 -6.63 12.49 18.43
CA GLY A 489 -6.00 13.00 19.66
C GLY A 489 -6.94 13.81 20.58
N GLY A 490 -7.95 14.47 20.01
CA GLY A 490 -8.95 15.24 20.77
C GLY A 490 -10.15 14.43 21.26
N LEU A 491 -10.25 13.15 20.91
CA LEU A 491 -11.43 12.33 21.20
C LEU A 491 -11.43 11.82 22.65
N THR A 492 -12.64 11.74 23.21
CA THR A 492 -12.86 10.98 24.45
C THR A 492 -12.70 9.48 24.18
N ASN A 493 -12.48 8.67 25.21
CA ASN A 493 -12.38 7.21 25.05
C ASN A 493 -13.62 6.61 24.36
N ALA A 494 -14.83 7.05 24.75
CA ALA A 494 -16.06 6.63 24.12
C ALA A 494 -16.10 7.01 22.62
N ALA A 495 -15.71 8.24 22.30
CA ALA A 495 -15.68 8.71 20.92
C ALA A 495 -14.61 7.99 20.07
N LEU A 496 -13.44 7.67 20.65
CA LEU A 496 -12.41 6.85 20.01
C LEU A 496 -12.95 5.46 19.68
N VAL A 497 -13.59 4.78 20.65
CA VAL A 497 -14.16 3.46 20.43
C VAL A 497 -15.21 3.50 19.31
N THR A 498 -16.14 4.45 19.34
CA THR A 498 -17.11 4.64 18.26
C THR A 498 -16.44 4.85 16.92
N ALA A 499 -15.38 5.67 16.86
CA ALA A 499 -14.64 5.89 15.62
C ALA A 499 -13.98 4.60 15.11
N LEU A 500 -13.36 3.79 15.99
CA LEU A 500 -12.73 2.53 15.60
C LEU A 500 -13.73 1.51 15.03
N TYR A 501 -14.93 1.39 15.60
CA TYR A 501 -15.98 0.55 15.02
C TYR A 501 -16.32 0.98 13.59
N ARG A 502 -16.40 2.28 13.32
CA ARG A 502 -16.67 2.81 11.97
C ARG A 502 -15.50 2.57 11.02
N VAL A 503 -14.32 3.08 11.36
CA VAL A 503 -13.19 3.09 10.43
C VAL A 503 -12.53 1.72 10.26
N ALA A 504 -12.53 0.85 11.29
CA ALA A 504 -11.95 -0.48 11.18
C ALA A 504 -12.98 -1.52 10.71
N LEU A 505 -14.22 -1.45 11.22
CA LEU A 505 -15.24 -2.51 11.03
C LEU A 505 -16.37 -2.11 10.08
N GLY A 506 -16.49 -0.85 9.68
CA GLY A 506 -17.54 -0.37 8.77
C GLY A 506 -18.94 -0.43 9.36
N ARG A 507 -19.09 -0.22 10.68
CA ARG A 507 -20.40 -0.24 11.34
C ARG A 507 -20.42 0.53 12.65
N GLU A 508 -21.62 0.75 13.19
CA GLU A 508 -21.77 1.27 14.55
C GLU A 508 -21.39 0.24 15.63
N PRO A 509 -20.93 0.73 16.80
CA PRO A 509 -20.77 -0.11 17.96
C PRO A 509 -22.11 -0.57 18.53
N GLU A 510 -22.18 -1.85 18.88
CA GLU A 510 -23.23 -2.34 19.77
C GLU A 510 -23.07 -1.75 21.18
N ALA A 511 -24.19 -1.42 21.84
CA ALA A 511 -24.16 -0.69 23.13
C ALA A 511 -23.33 -1.41 24.22
N GLY A 512 -23.38 -2.74 24.25
CA GLY A 512 -22.60 -3.55 25.19
C GLY A 512 -21.10 -3.53 24.91
N GLY A 513 -20.71 -3.64 23.64
CA GLY A 513 -19.32 -3.63 23.19
C GLY A 513 -18.68 -2.25 23.38
N ALA A 514 -19.35 -1.18 22.94
CA ALA A 514 -18.89 0.20 23.19
C ALA A 514 -18.70 0.48 24.68
N ALA A 515 -19.66 0.10 25.52
CA ALA A 515 -19.56 0.28 26.96
C ALA A 515 -18.39 -0.51 27.56
N TRP A 516 -18.19 -1.75 27.10
CA TRP A 516 -17.09 -2.59 27.58
C TRP A 516 -15.72 -1.99 27.21
N HIS A 517 -15.48 -1.68 25.94
CA HIS A 517 -14.21 -1.09 25.48
C HIS A 517 -13.95 0.28 26.13
N THR A 518 -14.96 1.13 26.22
CA THR A 518 -14.86 2.44 26.88
C THR A 518 -14.49 2.27 28.36
N ALA A 519 -15.14 1.35 29.07
CA ALA A 519 -14.84 1.10 30.47
C ALA A 519 -13.40 0.56 30.69
N GLN A 520 -12.88 -0.25 29.76
CA GLN A 520 -11.47 -0.67 29.81
C GLN A 520 -10.53 0.53 29.67
N LEU A 521 -10.75 1.40 28.68
CA LEU A 521 -9.94 2.59 28.47
C LEU A 521 -10.04 3.58 29.65
N ASP A 522 -11.24 3.78 30.21
CA ASP A 522 -11.46 4.63 31.38
C ASP A 522 -10.80 4.07 32.65
N ALA A 523 -10.65 2.74 32.74
CA ALA A 523 -9.90 2.07 33.79
C ALA A 523 -8.37 2.08 33.58
N GLY A 524 -7.90 2.69 32.49
CA GLY A 524 -6.47 2.84 32.19
C GLY A 524 -5.87 1.75 31.30
N ALA A 525 -6.69 0.97 30.58
CA ALA A 525 -6.18 0.06 29.55
C ALA A 525 -5.49 0.84 28.41
N SER A 526 -4.55 0.19 27.73
CA SER A 526 -3.82 0.83 26.62
C SER A 526 -4.75 1.06 25.42
N ARG A 527 -4.64 2.27 24.84
CA ARG A 527 -5.29 2.60 23.56
C ARG A 527 -4.76 1.74 22.42
N ALA A 528 -3.45 1.49 22.39
CA ALA A 528 -2.84 0.63 21.39
C ALA A 528 -3.33 -0.82 21.50
N GLN A 529 -3.50 -1.34 22.72
CA GLN A 529 -4.13 -2.66 22.92
C GLN A 529 -5.58 -2.68 22.43
N THR A 530 -6.34 -1.62 22.68
CA THR A 530 -7.72 -1.53 22.20
C THR A 530 -7.76 -1.49 20.67
N ILE A 531 -6.92 -0.67 20.05
CA ILE A 531 -6.79 -0.57 18.58
C ILE A 531 -6.43 -1.93 17.99
N ALA A 532 -5.43 -2.62 18.54
CA ALA A 532 -5.03 -3.94 18.06
C ALA A 532 -6.19 -4.95 18.07
N VAL A 533 -7.07 -4.91 19.09
CA VAL A 533 -8.26 -5.77 19.12
C VAL A 533 -9.20 -5.53 17.95
N PHE A 534 -9.34 -4.28 17.48
CA PHE A 534 -10.13 -3.97 16.28
C PHE A 534 -9.41 -4.44 15.01
N ILE A 535 -8.12 -4.10 14.87
CA ILE A 535 -7.31 -4.39 13.67
C ILE A 535 -7.13 -5.89 13.42
N ASP A 536 -6.93 -6.67 14.48
CA ASP A 536 -6.73 -8.13 14.43
C ASP A 536 -8.05 -8.91 14.41
N SER A 537 -9.20 -8.23 14.48
CA SER A 537 -10.49 -8.91 14.45
C SER A 537 -10.74 -9.55 13.08
N SER A 538 -11.40 -10.71 13.07
CA SER A 538 -11.83 -11.37 11.82
C SER A 538 -12.80 -10.50 11.01
N GLU A 539 -13.53 -9.58 11.68
CA GLU A 539 -14.44 -8.64 11.04
C GLU A 539 -13.64 -7.58 10.24
N ALA A 540 -12.57 -7.03 10.81
CA ALA A 540 -11.68 -6.11 10.10
C ALA A 540 -10.94 -6.80 8.95
N ALA A 541 -10.44 -8.03 9.17
CA ALA A 541 -9.79 -8.83 8.15
C ALA A 541 -10.72 -9.08 6.94
N HIS A 542 -11.94 -9.54 7.19
CA HIS A 542 -12.91 -9.77 6.12
C HIS A 542 -13.29 -8.48 5.37
N ARG A 543 -13.48 -7.36 6.09
CA ARG A 543 -13.74 -6.07 5.45
C ARG A 543 -12.59 -5.68 4.53
N PHE A 544 -11.34 -5.91 4.94
CA PHE A 544 -10.18 -5.62 4.11
C PHE A 544 -10.19 -6.42 2.80
N GLU A 545 -10.50 -7.71 2.83
CA GLU A 545 -10.59 -8.55 1.61
C GLU A 545 -11.62 -8.00 0.61
N VAL A 546 -12.76 -7.51 1.11
CA VAL A 546 -13.81 -6.91 0.27
C VAL A 546 -13.33 -5.60 -0.36
N LEU A 547 -12.54 -4.80 0.37
CA LEU A 547 -12.01 -3.51 -0.10
C LEU A 547 -10.76 -3.65 -0.98
N TYR A 548 -10.05 -4.78 -0.88
CA TYR A 548 -8.80 -5.11 -1.57
C TYR A 548 -8.87 -6.47 -2.27
N PRO A 549 -9.79 -6.66 -3.23
CA PRO A 549 -10.01 -7.96 -3.88
C PRO A 549 -8.83 -8.45 -4.73
N GLY A 550 -7.88 -7.56 -5.05
CA GLY A 550 -6.64 -7.91 -5.75
C GLY A 550 -5.55 -8.49 -4.84
N GLY A 551 -5.76 -8.53 -3.52
CA GLY A 551 -4.75 -8.92 -2.55
C GLY A 551 -3.66 -7.86 -2.35
N VAL A 552 -2.64 -8.21 -1.58
CA VAL A 552 -1.47 -7.38 -1.28
C VAL A 552 -0.23 -8.09 -1.78
N PHE A 553 0.51 -7.46 -2.70
CA PHE A 553 1.78 -7.99 -3.15
C PHE A 553 2.88 -7.63 -2.15
N ILE A 554 3.70 -8.63 -1.81
CA ILE A 554 4.82 -8.53 -0.89
C ILE A 554 6.07 -8.99 -1.64
N PRO A 555 6.94 -8.07 -2.07
CA PRO A 555 8.22 -8.39 -2.68
C PRO A 555 9.04 -9.33 -1.83
N ASP A 556 9.73 -10.25 -2.49
CA ASP A 556 10.75 -11.01 -1.81
C ASP A 556 11.94 -10.09 -1.50
N PRO A 557 12.35 -9.93 -0.22
CA PRO A 557 13.41 -9.00 0.15
C PRO A 557 14.76 -9.37 -0.49
N ILE A 558 14.99 -10.65 -0.79
CA ILE A 558 16.21 -11.11 -1.44
C ILE A 558 16.20 -10.77 -2.92
N THR A 559 15.14 -11.13 -3.65
CA THR A 559 15.03 -10.78 -5.07
C THR A 559 15.07 -9.26 -5.28
N ARG A 560 14.44 -8.48 -4.38
CA ARG A 560 14.53 -7.02 -4.37
C ARG A 560 15.98 -6.55 -4.32
N ARG A 561 16.81 -7.12 -3.43
CA ARG A 561 18.23 -6.77 -3.32
C ARG A 561 19.03 -7.16 -4.56
N VAL A 562 18.72 -8.29 -5.19
CA VAL A 562 19.34 -8.66 -6.47
C VAL A 562 18.96 -7.66 -7.56
N ALA A 563 17.68 -7.29 -7.65
CA ALA A 563 17.19 -6.33 -8.63
C ALA A 563 17.88 -4.96 -8.46
N MET A 564 17.96 -4.46 -7.22
CA MET A 564 18.70 -3.24 -6.89
C MET A 564 20.18 -3.28 -7.32
N ALA A 565 20.84 -4.42 -7.13
CA ALA A 565 22.24 -4.57 -7.52
C ALA A 565 22.42 -4.50 -9.05
N TYR A 566 21.48 -5.10 -9.79
CA TYR A 566 21.47 -5.06 -11.25
C TYR A 566 21.14 -3.67 -11.77
N ASP A 567 20.18 -3.00 -11.16
CA ASP A 567 19.81 -1.63 -11.49
C ASP A 567 20.99 -0.66 -11.25
N ALA A 568 21.55 -0.66 -10.05
CA ALA A 568 22.68 0.20 -9.66
C ALA A 568 23.92 0.04 -10.57
N VAL A 569 24.15 -1.15 -11.10
CA VAL A 569 25.36 -1.48 -11.87
C VAL A 569 25.11 -1.43 -13.38
N PHE A 570 23.98 -1.95 -13.83
CA PHE A 570 23.69 -2.21 -15.23
C PHE A 570 22.58 -1.34 -15.80
N ASP A 571 21.82 -0.63 -14.96
CA ASP A 571 20.68 0.20 -15.39
C ASP A 571 19.59 -0.66 -16.05
N ARG A 572 19.32 -1.84 -15.45
CA ARG A 572 18.34 -2.82 -15.92
C ARG A 572 18.01 -3.84 -14.84
N ALA A 573 16.85 -4.47 -14.94
CA ALA A 573 16.51 -5.66 -14.18
C ALA A 573 17.35 -6.90 -14.58
N PRO A 574 17.55 -7.87 -13.66
CA PRO A 574 18.03 -9.20 -14.00
C PRO A 574 16.96 -9.96 -14.79
N ASP A 575 17.38 -10.91 -15.64
CA ASP A 575 16.42 -11.85 -16.23
C ASP A 575 15.89 -12.84 -15.17
N ALA A 576 14.77 -13.51 -15.48
CA ALA A 576 14.12 -14.50 -14.62
C ALA A 576 15.09 -15.54 -14.04
N GLY A 577 15.92 -16.13 -14.90
CA GLY A 577 16.86 -17.17 -14.50
C GLY A 577 17.97 -16.60 -13.61
N GLY A 578 18.49 -15.43 -13.97
CA GLY A 578 19.48 -14.70 -13.19
C GLY A 578 18.98 -14.32 -11.80
N LEU A 579 17.76 -13.79 -11.69
CA LEU A 579 17.17 -13.39 -10.42
C LEU A 579 17.02 -14.58 -9.48
N VAL A 580 16.39 -15.65 -9.96
CA VAL A 580 16.21 -16.88 -9.17
C VAL A 580 17.55 -17.47 -8.76
N TYR A 581 18.53 -17.50 -9.66
CA TYR A 581 19.87 -17.99 -9.37
C TYR A 581 20.55 -17.23 -8.21
N TRP A 582 20.55 -15.90 -8.27
CA TRP A 582 21.15 -15.09 -7.19
C TRP A 582 20.36 -15.20 -5.90
N ALA A 583 19.02 -15.16 -5.99
CA ALA A 583 18.17 -15.29 -4.82
C ALA A 583 18.41 -16.61 -4.10
N ASP A 584 18.53 -17.73 -4.82
CA ASP A 584 18.85 -19.03 -4.25
C ASP A 584 20.22 -19.06 -3.55
N LEU A 585 21.25 -18.44 -4.14
CA LEU A 585 22.58 -18.39 -3.52
C LEU A 585 22.58 -17.59 -2.21
N LEU A 586 21.91 -16.43 -2.20
CA LEU A 586 21.78 -15.57 -1.03
C LEU A 586 20.94 -16.24 0.06
N ARG A 587 19.78 -16.79 -0.30
CA ARG A 587 18.82 -17.40 0.62
C ARG A 587 19.38 -18.64 1.31
N ASN A 588 20.19 -19.43 0.59
CA ASN A 588 20.85 -20.61 1.14
C ASN A 588 22.19 -20.30 1.85
N GLY A 589 22.60 -19.02 1.90
CA GLY A 589 23.86 -18.60 2.51
C GLY A 589 25.10 -19.14 1.81
N HIS A 590 24.97 -19.58 0.55
CA HIS A 590 26.11 -19.96 -0.28
C HIS A 590 26.93 -18.75 -0.72
N LEU A 591 26.29 -17.57 -0.74
CA LEU A 591 26.88 -16.28 -1.03
C LEU A 591 26.22 -15.22 -0.15
N ASP A 592 26.95 -14.19 0.25
CA ASP A 592 26.37 -12.97 0.84
C ASP A 592 26.25 -11.86 -0.21
N GLU A 593 25.59 -10.75 0.16
CA GLU A 593 25.40 -9.61 -0.77
C GLU A 593 26.75 -9.10 -1.30
N SER A 594 27.77 -9.02 -0.45
CA SER A 594 29.11 -8.61 -0.86
C SER A 594 29.72 -9.56 -1.88
N GLY A 595 29.57 -10.87 -1.70
CA GLY A 595 30.03 -11.89 -2.64
C GLY A 595 29.28 -11.85 -3.97
N MET A 596 27.98 -11.54 -3.97
CA MET A 596 27.21 -11.30 -5.19
C MET A 596 27.76 -10.09 -5.95
N ILE A 597 27.92 -8.94 -5.28
CA ILE A 597 28.46 -7.73 -5.91
C ILE A 597 29.90 -7.94 -6.40
N GLN A 598 30.73 -8.71 -5.70
CA GLN A 598 32.05 -9.10 -6.18
C GLN A 598 31.99 -9.95 -7.45
N SER A 599 31.04 -10.88 -7.51
CA SER A 599 30.82 -11.74 -8.70
C SER A 599 30.34 -10.91 -9.90
N ILE A 600 29.41 -9.98 -9.65
CA ILE A 600 28.96 -8.99 -10.64
C ILE A 600 30.14 -8.12 -11.10
N GLY A 601 30.95 -7.59 -10.18
CA GLY A 601 32.12 -6.77 -10.48
C GLY A 601 33.23 -7.49 -11.25
N GLY A 602 33.28 -8.82 -11.17
CA GLY A 602 34.19 -9.68 -11.94
C GLY A 602 33.65 -10.13 -13.30
N SER A 603 32.41 -9.78 -13.65
CA SER A 603 31.77 -10.19 -14.89
C SER A 603 32.31 -9.46 -16.13
N ASP A 604 32.26 -10.12 -17.28
CA ASP A 604 32.61 -9.50 -18.57
C ASP A 604 31.72 -8.28 -18.88
N GLU A 605 30.45 -8.29 -18.43
CA GLU A 605 29.52 -7.17 -18.58
C GLU A 605 29.97 -5.95 -17.77
N PHE A 606 30.32 -6.15 -16.50
CA PHE A 606 30.84 -5.08 -15.63
C PHE A 606 32.15 -4.51 -16.17
N LEU A 607 33.09 -5.38 -16.57
CA LEU A 607 34.36 -4.96 -17.15
C LEU A 607 34.14 -4.23 -18.48
N GLY A 608 33.21 -4.71 -19.30
CA GLY A 608 32.80 -4.06 -20.55
C GLY A 608 32.25 -2.66 -20.32
N LYS A 609 31.39 -2.47 -19.31
CA LYS A 609 30.79 -1.17 -18.97
C LYS A 609 31.79 -0.21 -18.31
N TYR A 610 32.64 -0.71 -17.40
CA TYR A 610 33.39 0.16 -16.49
C TYR A 610 34.92 0.11 -16.57
N ALA A 611 35.58 -0.89 -17.15
CA ALA A 611 37.04 -1.07 -17.01
C ALA A 611 37.89 0.14 -17.47
N GLY A 612 37.42 0.91 -18.45
CA GLY A 612 38.09 2.13 -18.95
C GLY A 612 37.62 3.45 -18.32
N SER A 613 36.60 3.42 -17.46
CA SER A 613 36.03 4.64 -16.86
C SER A 613 36.95 5.20 -15.77
N SER A 614 36.93 6.53 -15.58
CA SER A 614 37.59 7.16 -14.42
C SER A 614 36.84 6.84 -13.13
N HIS A 615 37.49 6.96 -11.97
CA HIS A 615 36.82 6.79 -10.67
C HIS A 615 35.63 7.74 -10.49
N ALA A 616 35.76 9.00 -10.93
CA ALA A 616 34.66 9.96 -10.89
C ALA A 616 33.51 9.57 -11.83
N THR A 617 33.82 9.13 -13.05
CA THR A 617 32.79 8.67 -14.01
C THR A 617 32.04 7.45 -13.48
N PHE A 618 32.76 6.50 -12.88
CA PHE A 618 32.15 5.33 -12.26
C PHE A 618 31.22 5.72 -11.10
N VAL A 619 31.69 6.56 -10.16
CA VAL A 619 30.87 7.02 -9.03
C VAL A 619 29.63 7.76 -9.52
N ALA A 620 29.77 8.69 -10.46
CA ALA A 620 28.64 9.42 -11.03
C ALA A 620 27.61 8.48 -11.65
N ALA A 621 28.05 7.43 -12.35
CA ALA A 621 27.14 6.43 -12.91
C ALA A 621 26.37 5.68 -11.82
N ILE A 622 27.02 5.26 -10.72
CA ILE A 622 26.32 4.59 -9.61
C ILE A 622 25.31 5.51 -8.92
N TYR A 623 25.65 6.80 -8.73
CA TYR A 623 24.72 7.80 -8.21
C TYR A 623 23.51 7.99 -9.14
N ALA A 624 23.75 8.12 -10.44
CA ALA A 624 22.68 8.33 -11.42
C ALA A 624 21.75 7.11 -11.54
N GLN A 625 22.29 5.89 -11.52
CA GLN A 625 21.51 4.66 -11.58
C GLN A 625 20.76 4.43 -10.26
N ALA A 626 21.47 4.29 -9.15
CA ALA A 626 20.86 3.78 -7.92
C ALA A 626 20.17 4.82 -7.04
N LEU A 627 20.54 6.10 -7.18
CA LEU A 627 19.97 7.20 -6.40
C LEU A 627 19.20 8.19 -7.28
N GLU A 628 19.17 7.95 -8.59
CA GLU A 628 18.47 8.76 -9.59
C GLU A 628 18.80 10.26 -9.49
N ARG A 629 20.05 10.57 -9.13
CA ARG A 629 20.53 11.93 -9.00
C ARG A 629 22.03 12.01 -9.27
N GLU A 630 22.47 13.18 -9.68
CA GLU A 630 23.89 13.48 -9.76
C GLU A 630 24.52 13.58 -8.35
N PRO A 631 25.76 13.11 -8.17
CA PRO A 631 26.49 13.36 -6.94
C PRO A 631 26.79 14.85 -6.80
N ASP A 632 26.75 15.35 -5.56
CA ASP A 632 27.27 16.69 -5.30
C ASP A 632 28.80 16.71 -5.54
N PRO A 633 29.39 17.87 -5.89
CA PRO A 633 30.81 17.94 -6.21
C PRO A 633 31.75 17.48 -5.07
N GLY A 634 31.32 17.62 -3.81
CA GLY A 634 32.09 17.17 -2.65
C GLY A 634 32.05 15.66 -2.47
N GLY A 635 30.85 15.07 -2.55
CA GLY A 635 30.63 13.62 -2.51
C GLY A 635 31.37 12.90 -3.63
N LEU A 636 31.28 13.41 -4.86
CA LEU A 636 31.99 12.85 -6.01
C LEU A 636 33.51 12.83 -5.79
N ALA A 637 34.08 13.94 -5.31
CA ALA A 637 35.51 14.05 -5.04
C ALA A 637 35.96 13.13 -3.90
N TYR A 638 35.14 12.98 -2.86
CA TYR A 638 35.40 12.08 -1.73
C TYR A 638 35.51 10.62 -2.19
N TRP A 639 34.49 10.10 -2.88
CA TRP A 639 34.48 8.72 -3.35
C TRP A 639 35.58 8.43 -4.37
N ALA A 640 35.80 9.35 -5.32
CA ALA A 640 36.88 9.21 -6.30
C ALA A 640 38.26 9.17 -5.63
N HIS A 641 38.48 9.96 -4.57
CA HIS A 641 39.73 9.93 -3.81
C HIS A 641 39.93 8.61 -3.06
N LEU A 642 38.89 8.04 -2.46
CA LEU A 642 38.99 6.74 -1.78
C LEU A 642 39.32 5.62 -2.75
N LEU A 643 38.73 5.63 -3.95
CA LEU A 643 39.05 4.68 -5.02
C LEU A 643 40.49 4.85 -5.51
N GLU A 644 40.95 6.08 -5.72
CA GLU A 644 42.33 6.37 -6.15
C GLU A 644 43.36 5.94 -5.10
N ALA A 645 43.04 6.12 -3.81
CA ALA A 645 43.88 5.69 -2.71
C ALA A 645 43.86 4.16 -2.49
N GLY A 646 42.97 3.43 -3.17
CA GLY A 646 42.73 2.00 -2.94
C GLY A 646 42.14 1.71 -1.56
N ALA A 647 41.54 2.71 -0.91
CA ALA A 647 40.90 2.57 0.40
C ALA A 647 39.51 1.90 0.29
N VAL A 648 38.90 2.00 -0.88
CA VAL A 648 37.69 1.25 -1.28
C VAL A 648 37.87 0.74 -2.71
N THR A 649 37.19 -0.35 -3.02
CA THR A 649 37.07 -0.93 -4.36
C THR A 649 35.79 -0.43 -5.03
N ARG A 650 35.70 -0.59 -6.35
CA ARG A 650 34.47 -0.25 -7.10
C ARG A 650 33.27 -1.06 -6.64
N THR A 651 33.46 -2.34 -6.31
CA THR A 651 32.40 -3.20 -5.78
C THR A 651 31.96 -2.76 -4.37
N GLU A 652 32.88 -2.31 -3.52
CA GLU A 652 32.51 -1.70 -2.23
C GLU A 652 31.74 -0.39 -2.42
N VAL A 653 32.04 0.41 -3.45
CA VAL A 653 31.25 1.61 -3.78
C VAL A 653 29.83 1.24 -4.23
N VAL A 654 29.65 0.18 -5.01
CA VAL A 654 28.31 -0.33 -5.36
C VAL A 654 27.53 -0.70 -4.10
N VAL A 655 28.15 -1.40 -3.15
CA VAL A 655 27.49 -1.75 -1.87
C VAL A 655 27.16 -0.49 -1.06
N LEU A 656 28.12 0.42 -0.89
CA LEU A 656 27.97 1.57 -0.01
C LEU A 656 27.02 2.65 -0.54
N ILE A 657 26.85 2.75 -1.86
CA ILE A 657 26.00 3.74 -2.52
C ILE A 657 24.77 3.04 -3.11
N GLY A 658 24.98 2.13 -4.06
CA GLY A 658 23.93 1.51 -4.84
C GLY A 658 23.07 0.49 -4.07
N MET A 659 23.55 0.03 -2.92
CA MET A 659 22.78 -0.85 -2.02
C MET A 659 22.43 -0.18 -0.69
N SER A 660 22.60 1.14 -0.59
CA SER A 660 22.29 1.92 0.60
C SER A 660 20.78 2.01 0.91
N THR A 661 20.43 2.52 2.09
CA THR A 661 19.03 2.83 2.43
C THR A 661 18.45 3.88 1.49
N GLU A 662 19.23 4.91 1.14
CA GLU A 662 18.81 5.92 0.16
C GLU A 662 18.54 5.29 -1.22
N ALA A 663 19.37 4.31 -1.63
CA ALA A 663 19.12 3.57 -2.86
C ALA A 663 17.89 2.66 -2.76
N ALA A 664 17.57 2.12 -1.58
CA ALA A 664 16.34 1.35 -1.40
C ALA A 664 15.09 2.25 -1.47
N GLU A 665 15.18 3.44 -0.90
CA GLU A 665 14.13 4.46 -1.01
C GLU A 665 13.98 4.94 -2.46
N ALA A 666 15.07 5.23 -3.16
CA ALA A 666 15.04 5.63 -4.57
C ALA A 666 14.54 4.50 -5.47
N PHE A 667 14.96 3.26 -5.22
CA PHE A 667 14.48 2.11 -5.96
C PHE A 667 12.97 1.93 -5.77
N ASP A 668 12.48 1.95 -4.53
CA ASP A 668 11.05 1.81 -4.23
C ASP A 668 10.20 3.04 -4.59
N HIS A 669 10.84 4.21 -4.74
CA HIS A 669 10.24 5.50 -5.04
C HIS A 669 11.18 6.29 -5.98
N PRO A 670 11.26 5.90 -7.27
CA PRO A 670 12.13 6.57 -8.22
C PRO A 670 11.78 8.05 -8.23
N PRO A 671 12.75 8.96 -8.06
CA PRO A 671 12.58 10.34 -8.47
C PRO A 671 11.76 10.44 -9.75
N VAL A 672 10.88 11.42 -9.69
CA VAL A 672 10.17 12.01 -10.81
C VAL A 672 11.16 12.19 -12.00
N GLY A 673 11.32 11.18 -12.87
CA GLY A 673 12.49 11.14 -13.75
C GLY A 673 12.87 9.81 -14.38
N ALA A 674 12.68 8.68 -13.68
CA ALA A 674 13.24 7.41 -14.12
C ALA A 674 12.18 6.48 -14.72
N ALA A 675 12.46 6.03 -15.94
CA ALA A 675 11.77 4.93 -16.57
C ALA A 675 12.56 3.68 -16.27
N PHE A 676 12.11 2.74 -15.41
CA PHE A 676 12.36 1.30 -15.55
C PHE A 676 11.56 0.45 -14.54
N ASP A 677 11.35 -0.80 -14.95
CA ASP A 677 10.38 -1.79 -14.48
C ASP A 677 11.13 -2.94 -13.77
N TRP A 678 10.76 -3.27 -12.53
CA TRP A 678 11.37 -4.36 -11.74
C TRP A 678 10.40 -5.15 -10.84
N LEU A 679 9.13 -4.73 -10.78
CA LEU A 679 7.97 -5.41 -10.20
C LEU A 679 6.76 -5.14 -11.08
#